data_AF-A0A816QRQ6-F1
#
_entry.id   AF-A0A816QRQ6-F1
#
_cell.length_a   1.000
_cell.length_b   1.000
_cell.length_c   1.000
_cell.angle_alpha   90.00
_cell.angle_beta   90.00
_cell.angle_gamma   90.00
#
_symmetry.space_group_name_H-M   'P 1'
#
loop_
_entity.id
_entity.type
_entity.pdbx_description
1 polymer ?
#
loop_
_entity_poly.entity_id
_entity_poly.type
_entity_poly.pdbx_seq_one_letter_code
_entity_poly.pdbx_strand_id
1 'polypeptide(L)'
;MSDDHKHRDSPPDFDDDDTKDDDQMFKSATLPVTDDIPLSEEDEEEEENPFGESSVIQKSSANLNQSPTNNETPLNMPPVTPIVVSDPQLATSANNDAPLFSQDSNVNTTEKNTSTTQSVRSVASLENQPSGSAQLSRSINCGSSALTLNMKPTQKKSDEHNIEITVSDPTKVGEGMSSYMTYRITTKTTMAMFKKSEFFVNRRFSDFLGLHNKLVHKHLQLGVIIPCPPEKDTFVMAKVKISKDEAIPTDFIDRRRSQLERYLNRLARHSKLVQDPDFREFIEMPTELPKSSNTQALSGAGVLRALTNISQQVTKLTTKTSEQDQWFEEQHTFVLDLHSNFKHLHNHFNTLFSQRKEAAQALKTLSTSLNHLATIEEHTLLSSALIELANVQEKLEQINIDHSMKEYSIIIELIKEYLSLLEMVQLAFQERIKIHQQWLSAEETLRKKRESKTKLEQTPKGVDKIPQTEMEINEWEGKVMHHKEDFERISTSIREELNVFETARVEDFKKAIDSYLKELLEQQEKMLEVWEAYLPEANKINMHLIQQLVLFVILIHELSCQQSSVQIQKIEADPPNPNVGESLKIRCFLINVDPFAQYPTQVLWSIRRFSQDRDFRILAFGGSVRDTLSGRVSARKESEEVYEIVFRPIQESDSSVVRCELANTEAQVRLEHTINVLVPPSISFVTPDVQVRAGDPVTLECRAQGNPPPLLMWIRQGQEYPTSYSGIYRIESISKDDRGLYKCVAEQQTGKKLTAENYVNIFVDFEPTVICDQVVVEQVPNINADAEITCIGEAYPMNVLKWEFSQGNANVRRAITTGIKYRIDTNIAADSIDSRYGSRLIIKNVEQNDFGVYTLIVMDESKRQASAWVELRPSSYIRPYNNAIGIFHFYSYFFILFSMMVGILLQ
;
A
#
# COMPACT_ATOMS: atom_id res chain seq x y z
N MET A 1 -98.11 8.28 -19.55
CA MET A 1 -97.70 6.90 -19.21
C MET A 1 -96.23 6.93 -18.80
N SER A 2 -95.82 7.27 -17.58
CA SER A 2 -96.43 7.80 -16.35
C SER A 2 -95.52 7.29 -15.23
N ASP A 3 -94.83 8.16 -14.47
CA ASP A 3 -95.23 8.67 -13.13
C ASP A 3 -94.90 7.61 -12.03
N ASP A 4 -94.34 7.85 -10.83
CA ASP A 4 -94.04 9.02 -9.96
C ASP A 4 -92.67 8.76 -9.21
N HIS A 5 -91.80 9.72 -8.81
CA HIS A 5 -91.82 10.67 -7.66
C HIS A 5 -91.85 10.03 -6.24
N LYS A 6 -91.17 10.50 -5.16
CA LYS A 6 -90.40 11.73 -4.73
C LYS A 6 -89.32 11.32 -3.65
N HIS A 7 -88.42 12.11 -3.03
CA HIS A 7 -88.50 13.48 -2.43
C HIS A 7 -87.11 14.11 -2.03
N ARG A 8 -86.94 15.44 -2.25
CA ARG A 8 -86.33 16.52 -1.41
C ARG A 8 -84.83 16.60 -0.95
N ASP A 9 -84.09 17.51 -1.63
CA ASP A 9 -83.58 18.86 -1.22
C ASP A 9 -82.49 19.13 -0.12
N SER A 10 -81.74 20.24 -0.31
CA SER A 10 -80.62 20.86 0.48
C SER A 10 -80.91 22.39 0.70
N PRO A 11 -79.98 23.39 0.89
CA PRO A 11 -78.54 23.47 1.25
C PRO A 11 -78.37 23.94 2.74
N PRO A 12 -77.60 24.96 3.25
CA PRO A 12 -76.68 26.01 2.72
C PRO A 12 -75.16 25.72 2.94
N ASP A 13 -74.11 26.49 2.57
CA ASP A 13 -73.82 27.85 2.03
C ASP A 13 -73.42 28.98 3.04
N PHE A 14 -72.22 29.62 2.91
CA PHE A 14 -71.89 31.11 2.94
C PHE A 14 -70.39 31.51 3.19
N ASP A 15 -69.82 32.26 2.23
CA ASP A 15 -68.75 33.32 2.12
C ASP A 15 -67.40 33.38 2.91
N ASP A 16 -66.28 33.23 2.16
CA ASP A 16 -65.19 34.19 1.74
C ASP A 16 -64.32 35.12 2.65
N ASP A 17 -63.15 35.49 2.06
CA ASP A 17 -62.11 36.53 2.34
C ASP A 17 -61.18 36.46 3.61
N ASP A 18 -59.89 36.87 3.59
CA ASP A 18 -58.85 37.02 2.55
C ASP A 18 -57.43 37.19 3.21
N THR A 19 -56.36 37.26 2.41
CA THR A 19 -55.00 37.81 2.68
C THR A 19 -53.93 37.00 3.49
N LYS A 20 -53.05 36.34 2.71
CA LYS A 20 -51.61 36.66 2.49
C LYS A 20 -50.51 36.64 3.60
N ASP A 21 -49.37 36.12 3.12
CA ASP A 21 -47.94 36.47 3.33
C ASP A 21 -47.14 36.05 4.60
N ASP A 22 -45.96 35.48 4.28
CA ASP A 22 -44.62 35.55 4.90
C ASP A 22 -44.18 34.81 6.22
N ASP A 23 -43.07 34.06 6.00
CA ASP A 23 -41.81 33.95 6.76
C ASP A 23 -41.51 32.96 7.92
N GLN A 24 -40.19 32.80 8.09
CA GLN A 24 -39.40 31.75 8.73
C GLN A 24 -39.38 31.65 10.28
N MET A 25 -38.95 30.45 10.71
CA MET A 25 -37.99 30.17 11.80
C MET A 25 -38.41 30.03 13.29
N PHE A 26 -37.85 28.95 13.86
CA PHE A 26 -37.34 28.75 15.24
C PHE A 26 -38.25 28.43 16.45
N LYS A 27 -37.89 27.26 17.04
CA LYS A 27 -37.64 26.96 18.48
C LYS A 27 -38.76 26.48 19.43
N SER A 28 -38.41 25.38 20.11
CA SER A 28 -38.67 25.00 21.52
C SER A 28 -40.11 25.00 22.08
N ALA A 29 -40.62 24.04 22.85
CA ALA A 29 -40.18 22.79 23.46
C ALA A 29 -41.26 22.42 24.51
N THR A 30 -41.26 21.17 25.01
CA THR A 30 -41.86 20.72 26.29
C THR A 30 -43.39 20.59 26.42
N LEU A 31 -43.86 19.36 26.62
CA LEU A 31 -45.05 18.98 27.42
C LEU A 31 -44.74 17.67 28.20
N PRO A 32 -45.47 17.32 29.28
CA PRO A 32 -44.83 16.66 30.44
C PRO A 32 -45.60 15.44 31.06
N VAL A 33 -44.98 14.83 32.10
CA VAL A 33 -45.61 14.30 33.35
C VAL A 33 -46.60 13.11 33.25
N THR A 34 -46.54 12.04 34.07
CA THR A 34 -45.67 11.66 35.21
C THR A 34 -45.24 10.15 35.11
N ASP A 35 -45.09 9.21 36.08
CA ASP A 35 -45.39 9.10 37.54
C ASP A 35 -44.58 7.99 38.27
N ASP A 36 -44.92 7.76 39.54
CA ASP A 36 -44.54 6.68 40.48
C ASP A 36 -43.17 6.71 41.21
N ILE A 37 -43.28 6.66 42.56
CA ILE A 37 -42.28 6.80 43.65
C ILE A 37 -42.90 6.04 44.86
N PRO A 38 -42.20 5.18 45.66
CA PRO A 38 -41.32 5.68 46.76
C PRO A 38 -40.17 4.80 47.34
N LEU A 39 -39.13 5.47 47.89
CA LEU A 39 -38.36 5.21 49.15
C LEU A 39 -37.52 3.89 49.30
N SER A 40 -36.44 3.78 50.10
CA SER A 40 -35.63 4.68 50.98
C SER A 40 -34.30 3.97 51.42
N GLU A 41 -33.11 4.60 51.39
CA GLU A 41 -32.27 5.14 52.52
C GLU A 41 -31.14 4.18 53.02
N GLU A 42 -30.23 4.69 53.90
CA GLU A 42 -28.96 4.10 54.44
C GLU A 42 -27.74 4.22 53.47
N ASP A 43 -26.64 4.99 53.67
CA ASP A 43 -25.98 5.73 54.78
C ASP A 43 -25.09 4.86 55.73
N GLU A 44 -23.97 5.30 56.36
CA GLU A 44 -23.34 6.63 56.63
C GLU A 44 -22.02 6.88 55.81
N GLU A 45 -20.80 7.34 56.19
CA GLU A 45 -20.01 7.64 57.42
C GLU A 45 -18.86 8.68 57.07
N GLU A 46 -17.88 9.02 57.94
CA GLU A 46 -16.94 10.19 57.81
C GLU A 46 -15.41 9.91 58.02
N GLU A 47 -14.49 10.82 57.58
CA GLU A 47 -13.28 11.26 58.33
C GLU A 47 -12.62 12.59 57.79
N GLU A 48 -11.63 13.16 58.50
CA GLU A 48 -11.37 14.63 58.62
C GLU A 48 -10.55 15.40 57.54
N ASN A 49 -11.02 16.63 57.21
CA ASN A 49 -10.41 17.99 57.18
C ASN A 49 -8.86 18.24 57.36
N PRO A 50 -8.29 19.47 57.18
CA PRO A 50 -8.80 20.74 56.60
C PRO A 50 -7.79 21.52 55.66
N PHE A 51 -8.15 22.77 55.31
CA PHE A 51 -7.38 23.86 54.63
C PHE A 51 -7.22 23.78 53.08
N GLY A 52 -7.42 24.87 52.32
CA GLY A 52 -7.98 26.18 52.70
C GLY A 52 -7.89 27.25 51.60
N GLU A 53 -8.94 28.09 51.50
CA GLU A 53 -9.06 29.34 50.71
C GLU A 53 -9.08 29.18 49.15
N SER A 54 -10.04 29.70 48.38
CA SER A 54 -10.69 31.05 48.29
C SER A 54 -9.88 32.08 47.49
N SER A 55 -10.43 32.93 46.61
CA SER A 55 -11.79 33.06 46.02
C SER A 55 -11.71 34.03 44.78
N VAL A 56 -12.47 33.87 43.67
CA VAL A 56 -13.80 34.46 43.33
C VAL A 56 -13.82 35.82 42.58
N ILE A 57 -14.64 35.87 41.49
CA ILE A 57 -15.36 37.02 40.86
C ILE A 57 -14.76 37.90 39.71
N GLN A 58 -15.41 37.74 38.53
CA GLN A 58 -15.94 38.71 37.53
C GLN A 58 -15.11 39.79 36.79
N LYS A 59 -15.20 39.69 35.45
CA LYS A 59 -15.74 40.68 34.48
C LYS A 59 -15.90 42.15 34.92
N SER A 60 -15.38 43.09 34.10
CA SER A 60 -16.20 43.97 33.22
C SER A 60 -15.32 44.92 32.38
N SER A 61 -15.92 45.74 31.52
CA SER A 61 -15.25 46.41 30.38
C SER A 61 -15.51 47.93 30.34
N ALA A 62 -14.53 48.74 29.90
CA ALA A 62 -14.74 49.98 29.11
C ALA A 62 -13.41 50.64 28.69
N ASN A 63 -13.43 51.43 27.60
CA ASN A 63 -12.34 52.29 27.13
C ASN A 63 -12.50 53.74 27.64
N LEU A 64 -11.42 54.52 27.74
CA LEU A 64 -11.24 55.74 26.89
C LEU A 64 -9.83 56.39 26.97
N ASN A 65 -9.27 56.67 25.79
CA ASN A 65 -8.48 57.84 25.35
C ASN A 65 -7.36 58.52 26.20
N GLN A 66 -6.17 58.53 25.55
CA GLN A 66 -5.24 59.66 25.33
C GLN A 66 -4.13 60.00 26.35
N SER A 67 -2.97 60.37 25.77
CA SER A 67 -1.64 60.62 26.36
C SER A 67 -1.27 62.12 26.38
N PRO A 68 -0.19 62.59 27.06
CA PRO A 68 1.15 62.61 26.41
C PRO A 68 2.41 62.64 27.34
N THR A 69 3.58 62.84 26.72
CA THR A 69 4.88 63.39 27.23
C THR A 69 5.87 62.56 28.09
N ASN A 70 6.84 61.97 27.36
CA ASN A 70 8.31 61.85 27.54
C ASN A 70 9.01 62.29 28.86
N ASN A 71 9.94 61.45 29.34
CA ASN A 71 11.42 61.61 29.22
C ASN A 71 12.11 60.31 29.71
N GLU A 72 12.86 59.59 28.85
CA GLU A 72 14.35 59.59 28.75
C GLU A 72 15.08 59.22 30.07
N THR A 73 15.90 58.16 30.14
CA THR A 73 17.13 57.93 29.33
C THR A 73 17.55 56.42 29.24
N PRO A 74 18.52 56.03 28.38
CA PRO A 74 18.64 54.65 27.85
C PRO A 74 19.99 53.92 28.06
N LEU A 75 20.06 52.66 27.64
CA LEU A 75 21.28 51.91 27.26
C LEU A 75 20.88 50.66 26.42
N ASN A 76 21.62 50.20 25.41
CA ASN A 76 21.88 50.70 24.05
C ASN A 76 22.54 49.50 23.28
N MET A 77 22.30 49.31 21.98
CA MET A 77 22.96 48.27 21.15
C MET A 77 24.17 48.85 20.37
N PRO A 78 25.04 48.00 19.80
CA PRO A 78 25.48 48.18 18.39
C PRO A 78 25.80 46.83 17.66
N PRO A 79 26.33 46.80 16.41
CA PRO A 79 25.67 47.22 15.17
C PRO A 79 25.90 46.22 13.97
N VAL A 80 25.58 46.64 12.74
CA VAL A 80 25.82 45.93 11.44
C VAL A 80 26.53 46.88 10.45
N THR A 81 27.39 46.41 9.52
CA THR A 81 27.80 47.05 8.22
C THR A 81 28.75 46.14 7.36
N PRO A 82 29.18 46.47 6.09
CA PRO A 82 29.03 45.52 4.94
C PRO A 82 30.32 45.32 4.05
N ILE A 83 30.17 45.21 2.70
CA ILE A 83 31.20 45.17 1.58
C ILE A 83 31.71 43.74 1.18
N VAL A 84 32.16 43.39 -0.05
CA VAL A 84 31.70 43.56 -1.47
C VAL A 84 32.71 42.85 -2.45
N VAL A 85 32.21 42.09 -3.46
CA VAL A 85 32.82 41.65 -4.77
C VAL A 85 34.26 41.07 -4.87
N SER A 86 34.43 39.90 -5.54
CA SER A 86 35.42 39.59 -6.63
C SER A 86 35.42 38.11 -7.10
N ASP A 87 35.74 37.85 -8.38
CA ASP A 87 35.98 36.51 -8.99
C ASP A 87 37.38 35.93 -8.68
N PRO A 88 37.68 34.67 -9.06
CA PRO A 88 38.67 34.48 -10.15
C PRO A 88 38.45 33.31 -11.12
N GLN A 89 39.28 33.24 -12.17
CA GLN A 89 39.25 32.25 -13.28
C GLN A 89 40.30 31.12 -13.20
N LEU A 90 40.12 30.13 -14.08
CA LEU A 90 41.05 29.18 -14.72
C LEU A 90 42.58 29.18 -14.39
N ALA A 91 43.06 27.95 -14.14
CA ALA A 91 44.17 27.26 -14.85
C ALA A 91 45.67 27.36 -14.40
N THR A 92 46.42 26.32 -14.84
CA THR A 92 47.90 26.16 -14.98
C THR A 92 48.77 25.50 -13.87
N SER A 93 49.00 24.19 -14.05
CA SER A 93 50.31 23.46 -14.14
C SER A 93 51.32 23.28 -12.97
N ALA A 94 51.79 22.02 -12.85
CA ALA A 94 53.14 21.56 -12.43
C ALA A 94 53.53 21.63 -10.93
N ASN A 95 54.37 20.74 -10.35
CA ASN A 95 55.20 19.67 -10.92
C ASN A 95 55.44 18.47 -9.94
N ASN A 96 55.80 17.32 -10.52
CA ASN A 96 56.47 16.07 -10.04
C ASN A 96 56.88 15.85 -8.55
N ASP A 97 56.80 14.58 -8.09
CA ASP A 97 57.97 13.66 -7.94
C ASP A 97 57.59 12.19 -7.60
N ALA A 98 58.50 11.22 -7.81
CA ALA A 98 58.31 9.77 -7.55
C ALA A 98 59.65 8.98 -7.38
N PRO A 99 59.67 7.86 -6.60
CA PRO A 99 59.84 6.48 -7.15
C PRO A 99 58.98 5.42 -6.39
N LEU A 100 58.79 4.12 -6.73
CA LEU A 100 59.34 3.09 -7.66
C LEU A 100 60.37 2.03 -7.11
N PHE A 101 60.08 0.75 -7.42
CA PHE A 101 60.90 -0.50 -7.32
C PHE A 101 61.30 -1.03 -5.91
N SER A 102 61.61 -2.32 -5.65
CA SER A 102 61.50 -3.66 -6.32
C SER A 102 61.80 -4.77 -5.26
N GLN A 103 61.78 -6.12 -5.41
CA GLN A 103 61.55 -7.15 -6.47
C GLN A 103 61.13 -8.49 -5.76
N ASP A 104 60.65 -9.60 -6.35
CA ASP A 104 61.35 -10.79 -6.93
C ASP A 104 60.40 -12.04 -6.83
N SER A 105 60.55 -13.21 -7.49
CA SER A 105 61.04 -13.56 -8.84
C SER A 105 60.67 -15.03 -9.25
N ASN A 106 60.54 -15.28 -10.57
CA ASN A 106 60.78 -16.51 -11.38
C ASN A 106 60.33 -17.95 -10.98
N VAL A 107 59.80 -18.73 -11.95
CA VAL A 107 60.45 -19.92 -12.60
C VAL A 107 59.53 -20.60 -13.68
N ASN A 108 60.15 -21.31 -14.64
CA ASN A 108 59.62 -22.02 -15.84
C ASN A 108 58.65 -23.23 -15.55
N THR A 109 58.01 -23.95 -16.48
CA THR A 109 58.19 -24.19 -17.96
C THR A 109 56.95 -24.82 -18.66
N THR A 110 56.92 -24.80 -20.00
CA THR A 110 56.31 -25.77 -20.99
C THR A 110 54.79 -25.94 -21.23
N GLU A 111 54.43 -25.77 -22.52
CA GLU A 111 53.54 -26.59 -23.39
C GLU A 111 51.99 -26.63 -23.27
N LYS A 112 51.36 -25.98 -24.28
CA LYS A 112 50.29 -26.47 -25.19
C LYS A 112 48.78 -26.47 -24.81
N ASN A 113 48.06 -25.81 -25.75
CA ASN A 113 46.72 -26.09 -26.31
C ASN A 113 45.46 -25.42 -25.72
N THR A 114 44.82 -24.60 -26.57
CA THR A 114 43.35 -24.36 -26.76
C THR A 114 42.50 -23.96 -25.54
N SER A 115 41.67 -22.90 -25.56
CA SER A 115 40.77 -22.50 -26.66
C SER A 115 40.18 -21.07 -26.52
N THR A 116 39.54 -20.58 -27.59
CA THR A 116 38.44 -19.57 -27.63
C THR A 116 38.58 -18.19 -26.94
N THR A 117 38.84 -17.17 -27.78
CA THR A 117 38.09 -15.90 -27.91
C THR A 117 37.73 -15.04 -26.68
N GLN A 118 38.35 -13.85 -26.61
CA GLN A 118 37.65 -12.57 -26.41
C GLN A 118 38.33 -11.48 -27.26
N SER A 119 37.64 -10.36 -27.54
CA SER A 119 38.12 -9.32 -28.46
C SER A 119 38.32 -7.96 -27.78
N VAL A 120 39.37 -7.23 -28.20
CA VAL A 120 39.56 -5.79 -27.94
C VAL A 120 40.00 -5.13 -29.26
N ARG A 121 39.63 -3.86 -29.45
CA ARG A 121 39.74 -3.10 -30.72
C ARG A 121 41.13 -2.48 -30.96
N SER A 122 41.49 -2.35 -32.23
CA SER A 122 42.20 -1.19 -32.81
C SER A 122 41.50 -0.86 -34.15
N VAL A 123 41.18 0.39 -34.56
CA VAL A 123 41.84 1.71 -34.54
C VAL A 123 42.74 1.96 -35.76
N ALA A 124 42.12 2.43 -36.84
CA ALA A 124 42.60 3.36 -37.89
C ALA A 124 41.36 3.68 -38.77
N SER A 125 40.90 4.91 -39.05
CA SER A 125 41.53 6.22 -39.35
C SER A 125 41.97 6.38 -40.81
N LEU A 126 41.13 7.04 -41.61
CA LEU A 126 41.51 8.02 -42.65
C LEU A 126 40.26 8.76 -43.18
N GLU A 127 40.44 9.96 -43.73
CA GLU A 127 39.37 10.93 -44.00
C GLU A 127 38.95 10.98 -45.48
N ASN A 128 37.67 11.28 -45.75
CA ASN A 128 37.30 12.56 -46.38
C ASN A 128 35.78 12.82 -46.40
N GLN A 129 35.43 14.10 -46.49
CA GLN A 129 34.07 14.67 -46.58
C GLN A 129 33.88 15.32 -47.98
N PRO A 130 32.65 15.57 -48.49
CA PRO A 130 31.74 16.55 -47.87
C PRO A 130 30.22 16.27 -47.90
N SER A 131 29.57 16.68 -46.80
CA SER A 131 28.22 17.26 -46.68
C SER A 131 27.10 16.93 -47.70
N GLY A 132 26.03 16.30 -47.20
CA GLY A 132 24.72 16.23 -47.86
C GLY A 132 23.66 15.66 -46.89
N SER A 133 22.82 16.52 -46.32
CA SER A 133 21.90 16.19 -45.22
C SER A 133 20.90 15.07 -45.56
N ALA A 134 20.78 14.07 -44.67
CA ALA A 134 19.80 12.99 -44.78
C ALA A 134 18.89 12.92 -43.54
N GLN A 135 17.59 13.15 -43.73
CA GLN A 135 16.56 12.54 -42.90
C GLN A 135 16.06 11.28 -43.61
N LEU A 136 16.17 10.12 -42.98
CA LEU A 136 15.33 8.97 -43.29
C LEU A 136 15.32 7.98 -42.12
N SER A 137 14.14 7.43 -41.87
CA SER A 137 13.82 6.61 -40.70
C SER A 137 14.35 5.19 -40.80
N ARG A 138 14.69 4.58 -39.64
CA ARG A 138 14.43 3.14 -39.41
C ARG A 138 14.43 2.75 -37.93
N SER A 139 13.28 2.25 -37.49
CA SER A 139 13.06 1.16 -36.53
C SER A 139 14.20 0.79 -35.57
N ILE A 140 14.00 1.05 -34.27
CA ILE A 140 14.65 0.31 -33.18
C ILE A 140 13.66 -0.73 -32.65
N ASN A 141 14.16 -1.95 -32.39
CA ASN A 141 13.35 -3.13 -32.08
C ASN A 141 13.23 -3.32 -30.55
N CYS A 142 12.02 -3.24 -29.98
CA CYS A 142 11.81 -3.44 -28.55
C CYS A 142 11.70 -4.93 -28.20
N GLY A 143 12.69 -5.45 -27.47
CA GLY A 143 12.67 -6.82 -26.95
C GLY A 143 11.75 -6.98 -25.74
N SER A 144 10.63 -7.68 -25.91
CA SER A 144 9.65 -7.95 -24.86
C SER A 144 9.91 -9.29 -24.15
N SER A 145 10.49 -9.24 -22.95
CA SER A 145 10.57 -10.41 -22.05
C SER A 145 9.23 -10.65 -21.35
N ALA A 146 8.35 -11.41 -22.00
CA ALA A 146 7.07 -11.82 -21.39
C ALA A 146 7.28 -12.85 -20.27
N LEU A 147 6.60 -12.67 -19.13
CA LEU A 147 6.46 -13.71 -18.12
C LEU A 147 5.31 -14.65 -18.52
N THR A 148 5.65 -15.90 -18.83
CA THR A 148 4.71 -16.91 -19.33
C THR A 148 3.79 -17.42 -18.23
N LEU A 149 2.63 -16.77 -18.04
CA LEU A 149 1.51 -17.39 -17.33
C LEU A 149 1.01 -18.58 -18.16
N ASN A 150 1.14 -19.78 -17.62
CA ASN A 150 0.98 -21.03 -18.37
C ASN A 150 -0.51 -21.47 -18.47
N MET A 151 -1.37 -20.57 -18.93
CA MET A 151 -2.73 -20.93 -19.37
C MET A 151 -2.68 -21.30 -20.85
N LYS A 152 -3.07 -22.53 -21.19
CA LYS A 152 -3.22 -22.95 -22.59
C LYS A 152 -4.25 -22.04 -23.28
N PRO A 153 -3.92 -21.32 -24.36
CA PRO A 153 -4.92 -20.66 -25.16
C PRO A 153 -5.75 -21.73 -25.87
N THR A 154 -7.00 -21.92 -25.43
CA THR A 154 -7.99 -22.68 -26.18
C THR A 154 -8.35 -21.91 -27.44
N GLN A 155 -7.60 -22.17 -28.53
CA GLN A 155 -7.90 -21.68 -29.87
C GLN A 155 -9.25 -22.23 -30.36
N LYS A 156 -10.36 -21.60 -29.93
CA LYS A 156 -11.64 -21.67 -30.63
C LYS A 156 -11.54 -20.77 -31.86
N LYS A 157 -11.89 -21.33 -33.03
CA LYS A 157 -11.88 -20.63 -34.32
C LYS A 157 -12.59 -19.28 -34.25
N SER A 158 -11.99 -18.25 -34.82
CA SER A 158 -12.60 -16.93 -35.05
C SER A 158 -13.54 -16.87 -36.26
N ASP A 159 -13.47 -17.84 -37.17
CA ASP A 159 -13.87 -17.65 -38.56
C ASP A 159 -15.32 -18.09 -38.88
N GLU A 160 -16.09 -18.47 -37.84
CA GLU A 160 -17.29 -19.29 -38.01
C GLU A 160 -18.62 -18.53 -37.74
N HIS A 161 -18.57 -17.28 -37.28
CA HIS A 161 -19.73 -16.50 -36.81
C HIS A 161 -19.71 -15.02 -37.27
N ASN A 162 -19.70 -14.75 -38.57
CA ASN A 162 -19.82 -13.37 -39.06
C ASN A 162 -21.29 -12.95 -39.24
N ILE A 163 -21.70 -11.95 -38.46
CA ILE A 163 -23.00 -11.28 -38.53
C ILE A 163 -22.82 -9.79 -38.24
N GLU A 164 -23.27 -8.95 -39.17
CA GLU A 164 -23.24 -7.49 -39.12
C GLU A 164 -24.68 -6.98 -39.14
N ILE A 165 -25.03 -6.10 -38.21
CA ILE A 165 -26.36 -5.50 -38.12
C ILE A 165 -26.24 -3.99 -38.15
N THR A 166 -26.93 -3.32 -39.08
CA THR A 166 -27.02 -1.86 -39.15
C THR A 166 -28.44 -1.38 -38.93
N VAL A 167 -28.60 -0.21 -38.31
CA VAL A 167 -29.90 0.40 -38.00
C VAL A 167 -29.98 1.74 -38.70
N SER A 168 -30.97 1.90 -39.58
CA SER A 168 -31.04 2.98 -40.57
C SER A 168 -32.47 3.52 -40.70
N ASP A 169 -32.64 4.54 -41.55
CA ASP A 169 -33.92 5.07 -42.04
C ASP A 169 -35.00 5.28 -40.95
N PRO A 170 -34.74 6.18 -39.98
CA PRO A 170 -35.72 6.53 -38.95
C PRO A 170 -36.94 7.21 -39.57
N THR A 171 -38.08 6.54 -39.52
CA THR A 171 -39.32 6.91 -40.22
C THR A 171 -40.49 7.08 -39.24
N LYS A 172 -41.14 8.25 -39.26
CA LYS A 172 -42.34 8.53 -38.43
C LYS A 172 -43.57 7.88 -39.11
N VAL A 173 -44.20 6.94 -38.42
CA VAL A 173 -45.38 6.19 -38.89
C VAL A 173 -46.61 6.63 -38.10
N GLY A 174 -47.67 7.00 -38.82
CA GLY A 174 -48.93 7.50 -38.26
C GLY A 174 -48.89 8.96 -37.84
N GLU A 175 -50.08 9.53 -37.56
CA GLU A 175 -50.27 10.94 -37.24
C GLU A 175 -50.71 11.15 -35.78
N GLY A 176 -50.44 12.33 -35.23
CA GLY A 176 -50.86 12.71 -33.87
C GLY A 176 -50.29 11.83 -32.75
N MET A 177 -51.03 11.71 -31.64
CA MET A 177 -50.55 11.04 -30.41
C MET A 177 -50.26 9.55 -30.59
N SER A 178 -50.87 8.87 -31.56
CA SER A 178 -50.62 7.46 -31.88
C SER A 178 -49.36 7.22 -32.70
N SER A 179 -48.77 8.27 -33.30
CA SER A 179 -47.56 8.17 -34.14
C SER A 179 -46.36 7.57 -33.41
N TYR A 180 -45.48 6.88 -34.14
CA TYR A 180 -44.28 6.25 -33.59
C TYR A 180 -43.13 6.24 -34.61
N MET A 181 -41.90 6.02 -34.14
CA MET A 181 -40.71 5.92 -35.00
C MET A 181 -40.39 4.46 -35.28
N THR A 182 -40.22 4.11 -36.56
CA THR A 182 -39.63 2.85 -37.05
C THR A 182 -38.21 3.06 -37.53
N TYR A 183 -37.39 2.02 -37.40
CA TYR A 183 -36.02 1.96 -37.90
C TYR A 183 -35.90 0.74 -38.82
N ARG A 184 -35.19 0.89 -39.94
CA ARG A 184 -34.83 -0.22 -40.83
C ARG A 184 -33.58 -0.91 -40.30
N ILE A 185 -33.76 -2.11 -39.75
CA ILE A 185 -32.66 -3.00 -39.39
C ILE A 185 -32.26 -3.75 -40.65
N THR A 186 -31.00 -3.63 -41.08
CA THR A 186 -30.43 -4.45 -42.15
C THR A 186 -29.44 -5.43 -41.52
N THR A 187 -29.57 -6.71 -41.85
CA THR A 187 -28.69 -7.78 -41.34
C THR A 187 -27.95 -8.42 -42.50
N LYS A 188 -26.63 -8.52 -42.38
CA LYS A 188 -25.74 -9.28 -43.26
C LYS A 188 -25.10 -10.40 -42.45
N THR A 189 -25.09 -11.63 -42.97
CA THR A 189 -24.56 -12.77 -42.22
C THR A 189 -24.11 -13.92 -43.11
N THR A 190 -23.06 -14.62 -42.68
CA THR A 190 -22.61 -15.89 -43.27
C THR A 190 -23.08 -17.11 -42.45
N MET A 191 -23.83 -16.91 -41.37
CA MET A 191 -24.21 -17.98 -40.45
C MET A 191 -25.36 -18.82 -41.03
N ALA A 192 -25.10 -20.11 -41.24
CA ALA A 192 -26.01 -21.06 -41.88
C ALA A 192 -27.37 -21.28 -41.19
N MET A 193 -27.58 -20.71 -39.99
CA MET A 193 -28.89 -20.70 -39.35
C MET A 193 -29.88 -19.76 -40.07
N PHE A 194 -29.44 -18.65 -40.67
CA PHE A 194 -30.32 -17.66 -41.30
C PHE A 194 -30.73 -18.06 -42.72
N LYS A 195 -31.95 -17.67 -43.13
CA LYS A 195 -32.56 -18.06 -44.43
C LYS A 195 -32.02 -17.28 -45.63
N LYS A 196 -31.31 -16.17 -45.39
CA LYS A 196 -30.75 -15.26 -46.39
C LYS A 196 -29.43 -14.70 -45.87
N SER A 197 -28.49 -14.42 -46.76
CA SER A 197 -27.23 -13.76 -46.42
C SER A 197 -27.36 -12.26 -46.18
N GLU A 198 -28.36 -11.62 -46.80
CA GLU A 198 -28.72 -10.22 -46.56
C GLU A 198 -30.25 -10.04 -46.57
N PHE A 199 -30.77 -9.29 -45.59
CA PHE A 199 -32.19 -9.00 -45.43
C PHE A 199 -32.40 -7.75 -44.57
N PHE A 200 -33.59 -7.17 -44.63
CA PHE A 200 -33.98 -6.07 -43.75
C PHE A 200 -35.38 -6.26 -43.17
N VAL A 201 -35.61 -5.70 -41.98
CA VAL A 201 -36.91 -5.63 -41.30
C VAL A 201 -37.09 -4.26 -40.66
N ASN A 202 -38.33 -3.80 -40.57
CA ASN A 202 -38.66 -2.56 -39.87
C ASN A 202 -39.12 -2.88 -38.44
N ARG A 203 -38.58 -2.14 -37.47
CA ARG A 203 -38.92 -2.27 -36.04
C ARG A 203 -39.10 -0.91 -35.39
N ARG A 204 -40.09 -0.78 -34.51
CA ARG A 204 -40.28 0.41 -33.68
C ARG A 204 -39.66 0.18 -32.31
N PHE A 205 -39.28 1.24 -31.62
CA PHE A 205 -38.52 1.18 -30.36
C PHE A 205 -39.13 0.25 -29.29
N SER A 206 -40.47 0.15 -29.19
CA SER A 206 -41.16 -0.76 -28.26
C SER A 206 -40.91 -2.26 -28.49
N ASP A 207 -40.49 -2.64 -29.68
CA ASP A 207 -40.27 -4.04 -30.05
C ASP A 207 -38.91 -4.53 -29.54
N PHE A 208 -37.90 -3.63 -29.52
CA PHE A 208 -36.59 -3.88 -28.90
C PHE A 208 -36.72 -4.10 -27.38
N LEU A 209 -37.58 -3.31 -26.72
CA LEU A 209 -37.92 -3.52 -25.31
C LEU A 209 -38.62 -4.87 -25.08
N GLY A 210 -39.50 -5.28 -26.01
CA GLY A 210 -40.13 -6.59 -26.00
C GLY A 210 -39.11 -7.73 -26.12
N LEU A 211 -38.17 -7.63 -27.07
CA LEU A 211 -37.05 -8.57 -27.23
C LEU A 211 -36.20 -8.67 -25.95
N HIS A 212 -35.75 -7.55 -25.39
CA HIS A 212 -34.95 -7.55 -24.17
C HIS A 212 -35.65 -8.29 -23.03
N ASN A 213 -36.94 -8.00 -22.78
CA ASN A 213 -37.72 -8.71 -21.76
C ASN A 213 -37.78 -10.23 -22.01
N LYS A 214 -38.03 -10.66 -23.25
CA LYS A 214 -38.05 -12.10 -23.60
C LYS A 214 -36.70 -12.76 -23.30
N LEU A 215 -35.59 -12.11 -23.66
CA LEU A 215 -34.23 -12.62 -23.42
C LEU A 215 -33.90 -12.66 -21.92
N VAL A 216 -34.24 -11.62 -21.16
CA VAL A 216 -34.05 -11.56 -19.69
C VAL A 216 -34.81 -12.69 -19.00
N HIS A 217 -36.11 -12.87 -19.30
CA HIS A 217 -36.92 -13.93 -18.69
C HIS A 217 -36.42 -15.35 -18.99
N LYS A 218 -35.76 -15.57 -20.14
CA LYS A 218 -35.18 -16.87 -20.50
C LYS A 218 -33.82 -17.11 -19.86
N HIS A 219 -32.91 -16.13 -19.98
CA HIS A 219 -31.47 -16.35 -19.86
C HIS A 219 -30.84 -15.77 -18.58
N LEU A 220 -31.47 -14.83 -17.89
CA LEU A 220 -30.91 -14.25 -16.65
C LEU A 220 -30.82 -15.30 -15.53
N GLN A 221 -31.85 -16.14 -15.39
CA GLN A 221 -31.88 -17.31 -14.51
C GLN A 221 -30.83 -18.40 -14.86
N LEU A 222 -30.15 -18.27 -16.02
CA LEU A 222 -29.05 -19.12 -16.46
C LEU A 222 -27.68 -18.42 -16.31
N GLY A 223 -27.63 -17.27 -15.62
CA GLY A 223 -26.41 -16.51 -15.35
C GLY A 223 -25.87 -15.71 -16.54
N VAL A 224 -26.66 -15.55 -17.60
CA VAL A 224 -26.25 -14.85 -18.82
C VAL A 224 -26.38 -13.34 -18.64
N ILE A 225 -25.35 -12.57 -19.01
CA ILE A 225 -25.37 -11.10 -18.94
C ILE A 225 -26.01 -10.54 -20.22
N ILE A 226 -27.29 -10.18 -20.16
CA ILE A 226 -28.03 -9.64 -21.31
C ILE A 226 -27.77 -8.12 -21.44
N PRO A 227 -27.29 -7.62 -22.60
CA PRO A 227 -27.22 -6.18 -22.87
C PRO A 227 -28.57 -5.46 -22.71
N CYS A 228 -28.53 -4.20 -22.27
CA CYS A 228 -29.70 -3.35 -22.14
C CYS A 228 -29.93 -2.50 -23.40
N PRO A 229 -31.18 -2.37 -23.89
CA PRO A 229 -31.53 -1.38 -24.91
C PRO A 229 -31.46 0.05 -24.33
N PRO A 230 -31.28 1.08 -25.16
CA PRO A 230 -31.24 2.46 -24.69
C PRO A 230 -32.53 2.92 -24.03
N GLU A 231 -32.42 3.92 -23.16
CA GLU A 231 -33.55 4.39 -22.37
C GLU A 231 -34.67 5.05 -23.18
N LYS A 232 -35.89 4.78 -22.71
CA LYS A 232 -37.12 5.44 -23.13
C LYS A 232 -37.20 6.86 -22.58
N ASP A 233 -36.48 7.79 -23.18
CA ASP A 233 -36.73 9.23 -23.01
C ASP A 233 -38.20 9.52 -23.36
N THR A 234 -39.00 9.83 -22.34
CA THR A 234 -40.43 10.13 -22.46
C THR A 234 -40.69 11.61 -22.76
N PHE A 235 -39.77 12.51 -22.42
CA PHE A 235 -39.94 13.95 -22.54
C PHE A 235 -39.75 14.41 -23.99
N VAL A 236 -38.67 13.98 -24.64
CA VAL A 236 -38.45 14.26 -26.07
C VAL A 236 -39.50 13.52 -26.91
N MET A 237 -39.88 12.29 -26.53
CA MET A 237 -40.97 11.56 -27.21
C MET A 237 -42.35 12.23 -27.03
N ALA A 238 -42.60 12.96 -25.95
CA ALA A 238 -43.82 13.76 -25.81
C ALA A 238 -43.81 14.93 -26.80
N LYS A 239 -42.72 15.70 -26.90
CA LYS A 239 -42.60 16.80 -27.88
C LYS A 239 -42.83 16.31 -29.32
N VAL A 240 -42.17 15.23 -29.72
CA VAL A 240 -42.26 14.60 -31.07
C VAL A 240 -43.68 14.11 -31.45
N LYS A 241 -44.54 13.88 -30.45
CA LYS A 241 -45.96 13.49 -30.61
C LYS A 241 -46.94 14.66 -30.60
N ILE A 242 -46.52 15.82 -30.12
CA ILE A 242 -47.35 17.02 -29.95
C ILE A 242 -47.11 18.00 -31.11
N SER A 243 -45.88 18.14 -31.61
CA SER A 243 -45.58 18.96 -32.78
C SER A 243 -46.16 18.35 -34.06
N LYS A 244 -46.76 19.21 -34.90
CA LYS A 244 -47.05 18.90 -36.31
C LYS A 244 -45.87 19.23 -37.21
N ASP A 245 -45.29 20.42 -37.04
CA ASP A 245 -44.35 21.01 -38.01
C ASP A 245 -42.98 21.41 -37.43
N GLU A 246 -42.74 21.26 -36.13
CA GLU A 246 -41.38 21.41 -35.58
C GLU A 246 -40.52 20.20 -35.96
N ALA A 247 -39.37 20.47 -36.60
CA ALA A 247 -38.38 19.45 -36.92
C ALA A 247 -37.94 18.71 -35.65
N ILE A 248 -37.99 17.38 -35.69
CA ILE A 248 -37.49 16.54 -34.60
C ILE A 248 -35.98 16.76 -34.50
N PRO A 249 -35.39 16.99 -33.31
CA PRO A 249 -33.95 17.09 -33.16
C PRO A 249 -33.24 15.86 -33.75
N THR A 250 -32.51 16.08 -34.84
CA THR A 250 -31.77 15.07 -35.62
C THR A 250 -30.88 14.24 -34.71
N ASP A 251 -30.09 14.95 -33.91
CA ASP A 251 -29.16 14.49 -32.89
C ASP A 251 -29.74 13.40 -32.00
N PHE A 252 -31.01 13.56 -31.59
CA PHE A 252 -31.70 12.61 -30.72
C PHE A 252 -32.10 11.33 -31.47
N ILE A 253 -32.56 11.47 -32.71
CA ILE A 253 -32.87 10.33 -33.57
C ILE A 253 -31.60 9.54 -33.87
N ASP A 254 -30.52 10.21 -34.28
CA ASP A 254 -29.27 9.57 -34.70
C ASP A 254 -28.49 8.95 -33.53
N ARG A 255 -28.50 9.61 -32.36
CA ARG A 255 -28.02 9.01 -31.10
C ARG A 255 -28.80 7.72 -30.80
N ARG A 256 -30.14 7.75 -30.84
CA ARG A 256 -30.97 6.56 -30.55
C ARG A 256 -30.77 5.46 -31.60
N ARG A 257 -30.63 5.81 -32.87
CA ARG A 257 -30.29 4.89 -33.96
C ARG A 257 -28.96 4.18 -33.67
N SER A 258 -27.92 4.93 -33.32
CA SER A 258 -26.59 4.40 -32.96
C SER A 258 -26.62 3.52 -31.71
N GLN A 259 -27.40 3.89 -30.68
CA GLN A 259 -27.61 3.06 -29.50
C GLN A 259 -28.27 1.70 -29.82
N LEU A 260 -29.32 1.71 -30.63
CA LEU A 260 -30.03 0.48 -31.03
C LEU A 260 -29.14 -0.43 -31.90
N GLU A 261 -28.27 0.16 -32.71
CA GLU A 261 -27.24 -0.52 -33.49
C GLU A 261 -26.19 -1.19 -32.59
N ARG A 262 -25.63 -0.46 -31.60
CA ARG A 262 -24.71 -1.03 -30.60
C ARG A 262 -25.34 -2.19 -29.83
N TYR A 263 -26.57 -2.01 -29.35
CA TYR A 263 -27.35 -3.02 -28.64
C TYR A 263 -27.51 -4.33 -29.46
N LEU A 264 -27.97 -4.24 -30.72
CA LEU A 264 -28.14 -5.44 -31.55
C LEU A 264 -26.81 -6.12 -31.88
N ASN A 265 -25.73 -5.35 -32.11
CA ASN A 265 -24.41 -5.94 -32.35
C ASN A 265 -23.82 -6.60 -31.10
N ARG A 266 -24.09 -6.11 -29.87
CA ARG A 266 -23.72 -6.85 -28.64
C ARG A 266 -24.47 -8.18 -28.52
N LEU A 267 -25.78 -8.20 -28.83
CA LEU A 267 -26.54 -9.46 -28.87
C LEU A 267 -26.01 -10.44 -29.92
N ALA A 268 -25.68 -9.95 -31.11
CA ALA A 268 -25.17 -10.78 -32.21
C ALA A 268 -23.77 -11.35 -31.96
N ARG A 269 -22.91 -10.64 -31.21
CA ARG A 269 -21.59 -11.13 -30.77
C ARG A 269 -21.69 -12.18 -29.65
N HIS A 270 -22.80 -12.21 -28.91
CA HIS A 270 -22.95 -13.08 -27.74
C HIS A 270 -23.40 -14.49 -28.16
N SER A 271 -22.49 -15.45 -27.99
CA SER A 271 -22.63 -16.87 -28.37
C SER A 271 -23.98 -17.53 -28.02
N LYS A 272 -24.49 -17.30 -26.80
CA LYS A 272 -25.77 -17.84 -26.30
C LYS A 272 -26.98 -17.08 -26.89
N LEU A 273 -26.90 -15.75 -27.01
CA LEU A 273 -28.05 -14.91 -27.39
C LEU A 273 -28.29 -14.84 -28.91
N VAL A 274 -27.24 -14.88 -29.74
CA VAL A 274 -27.37 -14.89 -31.21
C VAL A 274 -28.13 -16.12 -31.72
N GLN A 275 -28.13 -17.21 -30.94
CA GLN A 275 -28.83 -18.46 -31.23
C GLN A 275 -30.29 -18.47 -30.74
N ASP A 276 -30.74 -17.47 -29.98
CA ASP A 276 -32.09 -17.49 -29.40
C ASP A 276 -33.19 -17.31 -30.46
N PRO A 277 -34.28 -18.13 -30.44
CA PRO A 277 -35.37 -18.02 -31.38
C PRO A 277 -36.06 -16.65 -31.45
N ASP A 278 -36.15 -15.90 -30.35
CA ASP A 278 -36.76 -14.57 -30.33
C ASP A 278 -35.85 -13.49 -30.92
N PHE A 279 -34.53 -13.60 -30.71
CA PHE A 279 -33.56 -12.72 -31.37
C PHE A 279 -33.60 -12.94 -32.89
N ARG A 280 -33.61 -14.21 -33.31
CA ARG A 280 -33.77 -14.61 -34.70
C ARG A 280 -35.10 -14.12 -35.29
N GLU A 281 -36.22 -14.34 -34.61
CA GLU A 281 -37.55 -13.85 -35.03
C GLU A 281 -37.53 -12.32 -35.18
N PHE A 282 -36.95 -11.62 -34.21
CA PHE A 282 -36.86 -10.17 -34.22
C PHE A 282 -36.13 -9.60 -35.44
N ILE A 283 -35.09 -10.27 -35.95
CA ILE A 283 -34.36 -9.80 -37.14
C ILE A 283 -34.83 -10.42 -38.47
N GLU A 284 -35.33 -11.65 -38.53
CA GLU A 284 -35.79 -12.28 -39.79
C GLU A 284 -37.24 -11.96 -40.17
N MET A 285 -38.16 -11.70 -39.22
CA MET A 285 -39.59 -11.68 -39.51
C MET A 285 -40.04 -10.38 -40.23
N PRO A 286 -40.56 -10.42 -41.47
CA PRO A 286 -40.92 -9.21 -42.22
C PRO A 286 -42.22 -8.54 -41.75
N THR A 287 -43.08 -9.24 -41.00
CA THR A 287 -44.33 -8.70 -40.44
C THR A 287 -44.09 -7.86 -39.19
N GLU A 288 -45.06 -7.02 -38.83
CA GLU A 288 -45.09 -6.38 -37.50
C GLU A 288 -45.17 -7.45 -36.41
N LEU A 289 -44.37 -7.28 -35.36
CA LEU A 289 -44.41 -8.14 -34.17
C LEU A 289 -45.64 -7.77 -33.31
N PRO A 290 -46.27 -8.74 -32.61
CA PRO A 290 -47.41 -8.47 -31.75
C PRO A 290 -47.07 -7.42 -30.69
N LYS A 291 -47.98 -6.46 -30.48
CA LYS A 291 -47.75 -5.31 -29.59
C LYS A 291 -47.46 -5.79 -28.16
N SER A 292 -46.23 -5.59 -27.69
CA SER A 292 -45.85 -5.78 -26.30
C SER A 292 -46.80 -5.00 -25.38
N SER A 293 -47.51 -5.71 -24.51
CA SER A 293 -48.37 -5.11 -23.50
C SER A 293 -47.52 -4.40 -22.44
N ASN A 294 -48.06 -3.32 -21.87
CA ASN A 294 -47.49 -2.60 -20.73
C ASN A 294 -46.12 -1.90 -20.93
N THR A 295 -45.84 -1.36 -22.12
CA THR A 295 -44.59 -0.61 -22.43
C THR A 295 -44.37 0.68 -21.65
N GLN A 296 -45.26 1.06 -20.73
CA GLN A 296 -45.04 2.19 -19.81
C GLN A 296 -44.06 1.83 -18.67
N ALA A 297 -44.02 0.57 -18.25
CA ALA A 297 -43.06 0.08 -17.25
C ALA A 297 -41.64 -0.19 -17.82
N LEU A 298 -41.40 0.08 -19.11
CA LEU A 298 -40.20 -0.35 -19.84
C LEU A 298 -39.22 0.80 -20.19
N SER A 299 -38.94 1.69 -19.25
CA SER A 299 -37.67 2.43 -19.23
C SER A 299 -36.59 1.58 -18.54
N GLY A 300 -35.30 1.93 -18.63
CA GLY A 300 -34.24 1.19 -17.91
C GLY A 300 -34.53 1.13 -16.41
N ALA A 301 -34.77 2.30 -15.80
CA ALA A 301 -35.24 2.43 -14.43
C ALA A 301 -36.60 1.74 -14.13
N GLY A 302 -37.43 1.49 -15.15
CA GLY A 302 -38.72 0.79 -15.02
C GLY A 302 -38.57 -0.74 -15.02
N VAL A 303 -37.74 -1.28 -15.91
CA VAL A 303 -37.33 -2.69 -15.92
C VAL A 303 -36.58 -3.02 -14.63
N LEU A 304 -35.64 -2.17 -14.22
CA LEU A 304 -34.99 -2.26 -12.91
C LEU A 304 -36.02 -2.25 -11.78
N ARG A 305 -37.00 -1.35 -11.76
CA ARG A 305 -38.06 -1.36 -10.72
C ARG A 305 -38.89 -2.64 -10.72
N ALA A 306 -39.21 -3.20 -11.89
CA ALA A 306 -39.95 -4.45 -11.99
C ALA A 306 -39.12 -5.64 -11.44
N LEU A 307 -37.83 -5.69 -11.77
CA LEU A 307 -36.90 -6.71 -11.26
C LEU A 307 -36.59 -6.52 -9.77
N THR A 308 -36.42 -5.28 -9.28
CA THR A 308 -36.29 -5.01 -7.84
C THR A 308 -37.56 -5.29 -7.08
N ASN A 309 -38.76 -5.19 -7.67
CA ASN A 309 -39.99 -5.61 -7.00
C ASN A 309 -40.02 -7.14 -6.80
N ILE A 310 -39.50 -7.91 -7.76
CA ILE A 310 -39.28 -9.36 -7.61
C ILE A 310 -38.22 -9.61 -6.53
N SER A 311 -37.08 -8.91 -6.59
CA SER A 311 -36.03 -9.01 -5.57
C SER A 311 -36.51 -8.60 -4.17
N GLN A 312 -37.37 -7.60 -4.02
CA GLN A 312 -37.88 -7.12 -2.72
C GLN A 312 -38.92 -8.06 -2.12
N GLN A 313 -39.69 -8.78 -2.94
CA GLN A 313 -40.49 -9.91 -2.46
C GLN A 313 -39.59 -11.05 -1.95
N VAL A 314 -38.45 -11.29 -2.61
CA VAL A 314 -37.42 -12.21 -2.10
C VAL A 314 -36.75 -11.65 -0.83
N THR A 315 -36.46 -10.36 -0.71
CA THR A 315 -35.87 -9.74 0.51
C THR A 315 -36.76 -9.90 1.75
N LYS A 316 -38.08 -10.02 1.59
CA LYS A 316 -39.00 -10.37 2.70
C LYS A 316 -38.95 -11.84 3.13
N LEU A 317 -38.25 -12.69 2.38
CA LEU A 317 -37.95 -14.09 2.68
C LEU A 317 -36.48 -14.32 3.08
N THR A 318 -35.57 -13.36 2.85
CA THR A 318 -34.13 -13.53 3.13
C THR A 318 -33.76 -13.33 4.60
N THR A 319 -33.95 -14.36 5.43
CA THR A 319 -33.31 -14.43 6.75
C THR A 319 -31.84 -14.87 6.64
N LYS A 320 -30.91 -13.91 6.60
CA LYS A 320 -29.44 -14.08 6.80
C LYS A 320 -28.84 -15.39 6.23
N THR A 321 -28.93 -15.62 4.93
CA THR A 321 -27.95 -16.46 4.23
C THR A 321 -26.78 -15.56 3.86
N SER A 322 -25.62 -15.74 4.47
CA SER A 322 -24.40 -15.08 4.00
C SER A 322 -23.95 -15.70 2.68
N GLU A 323 -23.16 -14.97 1.90
CA GLU A 323 -22.26 -15.64 0.94
C GLU A 323 -21.31 -16.58 1.71
N GLN A 324 -20.82 -17.60 1.01
CA GLN A 324 -19.84 -18.59 1.47
C GLN A 324 -18.75 -18.88 0.41
N ASP A 325 -18.99 -18.53 -0.85
CA ASP A 325 -18.01 -18.56 -1.93
C ASP A 325 -17.35 -17.17 -2.03
N GLN A 326 -16.23 -17.03 -1.31
CA GLN A 326 -15.43 -15.79 -1.22
C GLN A 326 -15.24 -15.09 -2.57
N TRP A 327 -15.10 -15.84 -3.67
CA TRP A 327 -14.94 -15.25 -5.01
C TRP A 327 -16.16 -14.42 -5.43
N PHE A 328 -17.38 -14.86 -5.12
CA PHE A 328 -18.59 -14.08 -5.43
C PHE A 328 -18.74 -12.85 -4.52
N GLU A 329 -18.30 -12.91 -3.27
CA GLU A 329 -18.31 -11.74 -2.37
C GLU A 329 -17.30 -10.66 -2.82
N GLU A 330 -16.08 -11.08 -3.18
CA GLU A 330 -15.05 -10.21 -3.76
C GLU A 330 -15.52 -9.58 -5.08
N GLN A 331 -16.08 -10.39 -6.00
CA GLN A 331 -16.58 -9.91 -7.29
C GLN A 331 -17.82 -9.02 -7.17
N HIS A 332 -18.73 -9.31 -6.25
CA HIS A 332 -19.89 -8.45 -5.98
C HIS A 332 -19.45 -7.07 -5.46
N THR A 333 -18.48 -7.04 -4.55
CA THR A 333 -17.89 -5.80 -4.03
C THR A 333 -17.21 -5.00 -5.15
N PHE A 334 -16.34 -5.66 -5.93
CA PHE A 334 -15.68 -5.04 -7.09
C PHE A 334 -16.68 -4.48 -8.12
N VAL A 335 -17.78 -5.17 -8.41
CA VAL A 335 -18.83 -4.71 -9.33
C VAL A 335 -19.60 -3.51 -8.80
N LEU A 336 -19.83 -3.42 -7.49
CA LEU A 336 -20.44 -2.24 -6.85
C LEU A 336 -19.51 -1.03 -6.92
N ASP A 337 -18.25 -1.18 -6.54
CA ASP A 337 -17.25 -0.11 -6.61
C ASP A 337 -17.04 0.35 -8.05
N LEU A 338 -16.95 -0.58 -9.00
CA LEU A 338 -16.82 -0.29 -10.43
C LEU A 338 -18.05 0.48 -10.97
N HIS A 339 -19.27 0.07 -10.61
CA HIS A 339 -20.49 0.79 -10.97
C HIS A 339 -20.51 2.21 -10.38
N SER A 340 -20.10 2.36 -9.11
CA SER A 340 -19.97 3.68 -8.46
C SER A 340 -18.97 4.58 -9.20
N ASN A 341 -17.77 4.07 -9.48
CA ASN A 341 -16.75 4.79 -10.24
C ASN A 341 -17.21 5.17 -11.65
N PHE A 342 -17.90 4.27 -12.37
CA PHE A 342 -18.49 4.57 -13.68
C PHE A 342 -19.59 5.64 -13.61
N LYS A 343 -20.38 5.66 -12.53
CA LYS A 343 -21.44 6.66 -12.30
C LYS A 343 -20.85 8.03 -12.00
N HIS A 344 -19.78 8.09 -11.20
CA HIS A 344 -19.00 9.31 -11.03
C HIS A 344 -18.38 9.79 -12.35
N LEU A 345 -17.76 8.89 -13.13
CA LEU A 345 -17.14 9.22 -14.42
C LEU A 345 -18.17 9.76 -15.44
N HIS A 346 -19.33 9.09 -15.56
CA HIS A 346 -20.44 9.54 -16.39
C HIS A 346 -20.89 10.96 -16.00
N ASN A 347 -21.02 11.25 -14.71
CA ASN A 347 -21.44 12.58 -14.26
C ASN A 347 -20.41 13.66 -14.62
N HIS A 348 -19.11 13.42 -14.41
CA HIS A 348 -18.04 14.36 -14.78
C HIS A 348 -18.04 14.65 -16.29
N PHE A 349 -18.15 13.64 -17.15
CA PHE A 349 -18.21 13.87 -18.59
C PHE A 349 -19.50 14.60 -19.03
N ASN A 350 -20.66 14.38 -18.38
CA ASN A 350 -21.85 15.19 -18.69
C ASN A 350 -21.69 16.66 -18.25
N THR A 351 -20.98 16.94 -17.14
CA THR A 351 -20.62 18.32 -16.76
C THR A 351 -19.67 18.95 -17.78
N LEU A 352 -18.61 18.24 -18.18
CA LEU A 352 -17.66 18.69 -19.21
C LEU A 352 -18.36 19.00 -20.55
N PHE A 353 -19.28 18.12 -20.98
CA PHE A 353 -20.11 18.33 -22.17
C PHE A 353 -21.00 19.59 -22.06
N SER A 354 -21.58 19.86 -20.89
CA SER A 354 -22.35 21.09 -20.64
C SER A 354 -21.47 22.33 -20.76
N GLN A 355 -20.33 22.33 -20.06
CA GLN A 355 -19.35 23.43 -20.09
C GLN A 355 -18.82 23.69 -21.52
N ARG A 356 -18.54 22.64 -22.30
CA ARG A 356 -18.12 22.75 -23.71
C ARG A 356 -19.23 23.34 -24.59
N LYS A 357 -20.50 23.02 -24.32
CA LYS A 357 -21.66 23.59 -25.02
C LYS A 357 -21.90 25.06 -24.63
N GLU A 358 -21.74 25.40 -23.36
CA GLU A 358 -21.82 26.77 -22.84
C GLU A 358 -20.70 27.64 -23.45
N ALA A 359 -19.48 27.11 -23.58
CA ALA A 359 -18.37 27.77 -24.28
C ALA A 359 -18.68 28.04 -25.76
N ALA A 360 -19.28 27.09 -26.49
CA ALA A 360 -19.72 27.32 -27.87
C ALA A 360 -20.79 28.43 -27.97
N GLN A 361 -21.72 28.50 -27.03
CA GLN A 361 -22.71 29.59 -26.95
C GLN A 361 -22.08 30.95 -26.63
N ALA A 362 -21.00 30.97 -25.84
CA ALA A 362 -20.20 32.18 -25.64
C ALA A 362 -19.51 32.63 -26.94
N LEU A 363 -18.97 31.70 -27.75
CA LEU A 363 -18.41 32.00 -29.07
C LEU A 363 -19.46 32.59 -30.04
N LYS A 364 -20.70 32.07 -30.04
CA LYS A 364 -21.82 32.71 -30.80
C LYS A 364 -22.04 34.15 -30.37
N THR A 365 -22.12 34.36 -29.06
CA THR A 365 -22.39 35.67 -28.47
C THR A 365 -21.28 36.65 -28.82
N LEU A 366 -20.02 36.20 -28.76
CA LEU A 366 -18.85 36.98 -29.21
C LEU A 366 -18.90 37.29 -30.71
N SER A 367 -19.23 36.32 -31.57
CA SER A 367 -19.38 36.54 -33.03
C SER A 367 -20.42 37.63 -33.33
N THR A 368 -21.61 37.55 -32.72
CA THR A 368 -22.65 38.57 -32.93
C THR A 368 -22.27 39.94 -32.36
N SER A 369 -21.58 40.00 -31.21
CA SER A 369 -21.04 41.25 -30.65
C SER A 369 -19.95 41.87 -31.53
N LEU A 370 -19.04 41.07 -32.10
CA LEU A 370 -18.00 41.53 -33.02
C LEU A 370 -18.59 42.08 -34.32
N ASN A 371 -19.59 41.40 -34.89
CA ASN A 371 -20.32 41.90 -36.05
C ASN A 371 -21.02 43.25 -35.76
N HIS A 372 -21.67 43.41 -34.60
CA HIS A 372 -22.24 44.72 -34.21
C HIS A 372 -21.16 45.80 -34.07
N LEU A 373 -20.03 45.50 -33.42
CA LEU A 373 -18.90 46.44 -33.31
C LEU A 373 -18.35 46.85 -34.68
N ALA A 374 -18.20 45.89 -35.60
CA ALA A 374 -17.72 46.15 -36.95
C ALA A 374 -18.64 47.08 -37.77
N THR A 375 -19.96 47.06 -37.51
CA THR A 375 -20.91 48.00 -38.15
C THR A 375 -20.88 49.43 -37.58
N ILE A 376 -20.20 49.63 -36.43
CA ILE A 376 -20.02 50.94 -35.79
C ILE A 376 -18.64 51.53 -36.13
N GLU A 377 -17.64 50.67 -36.38
CA GLU A 377 -16.26 51.06 -36.67
C GLU A 377 -16.11 51.83 -37.99
N GLU A 378 -15.60 53.07 -37.93
CA GLU A 378 -15.38 53.94 -39.09
C GLU A 378 -14.15 53.54 -39.91
N HIS A 379 -13.13 52.94 -39.29
CA HIS A 379 -11.90 52.54 -39.97
C HIS A 379 -12.11 51.23 -40.76
N THR A 380 -12.28 51.35 -42.07
CA THR A 380 -12.68 50.24 -42.97
C THR A 380 -11.83 48.97 -42.86
N LEU A 381 -10.52 49.06 -42.64
CA LEU A 381 -9.66 47.89 -42.44
C LEU A 381 -9.89 47.19 -41.09
N LEU A 382 -10.25 47.95 -40.05
CA LEU A 382 -10.56 47.40 -38.74
C LEU A 382 -11.98 46.81 -38.72
N SER A 383 -12.96 47.51 -39.31
CA SER A 383 -14.31 46.97 -39.56
C SER A 383 -14.24 45.63 -40.33
N SER A 384 -13.50 45.58 -41.44
CA SER A 384 -13.32 44.35 -42.23
C SER A 384 -12.69 43.21 -41.44
N ALA A 385 -11.68 43.50 -40.60
CA ALA A 385 -11.04 42.47 -39.79
C ALA A 385 -11.90 42.01 -38.61
N LEU A 386 -12.73 42.88 -38.02
CA LEU A 386 -13.72 42.52 -37.00
C LEU A 386 -14.82 41.61 -37.56
N ILE A 387 -15.23 41.81 -38.82
CA ILE A 387 -16.13 40.88 -39.53
C ILE A 387 -15.46 39.51 -39.71
N GLU A 388 -14.22 39.45 -40.21
CA GLU A 388 -13.55 38.15 -40.36
C GLU A 388 -13.23 37.48 -39.02
N LEU A 389 -12.97 38.24 -37.96
CA LEU A 389 -12.86 37.69 -36.61
C LEU A 389 -14.20 37.13 -36.11
N ALA A 390 -15.33 37.77 -36.44
CA ALA A 390 -16.66 37.25 -36.15
C ALA A 390 -16.96 35.95 -36.93
N ASN A 391 -16.56 35.88 -38.20
CA ASN A 391 -16.61 34.66 -39.02
C ASN A 391 -15.74 33.54 -38.44
N VAL A 392 -14.57 33.87 -37.87
CA VAL A 392 -13.72 32.92 -37.13
C VAL A 392 -14.45 32.40 -35.90
N GLN A 393 -15.05 33.25 -35.07
CA GLN A 393 -15.77 32.80 -33.87
C GLN A 393 -16.96 31.89 -34.22
N GLU A 394 -17.67 32.14 -35.33
CA GLU A 394 -18.77 31.28 -35.80
C GLU A 394 -18.28 29.92 -36.34
N LYS A 395 -17.12 29.87 -37.01
CA LYS A 395 -16.48 28.60 -37.40
C LYS A 395 -16.02 27.80 -36.17
N LEU A 396 -15.44 28.48 -35.17
CA LEU A 396 -14.99 27.87 -33.92
C LEU A 396 -16.15 27.38 -33.06
N GLU A 397 -17.30 28.07 -33.05
CA GLU A 397 -18.55 27.56 -32.49
C GLU A 397 -18.91 26.20 -33.10
N GLN A 398 -19.04 26.12 -34.42
CA GLN A 398 -19.46 24.89 -35.10
C GLN A 398 -18.50 23.73 -34.83
N ILE A 399 -17.18 23.96 -34.89
CA ILE A 399 -16.15 22.94 -34.57
C ILE A 399 -16.32 22.41 -33.14
N ASN A 400 -16.61 23.30 -32.17
CA ASN A 400 -16.81 22.90 -30.77
C ASN A 400 -18.13 22.15 -30.55
N ILE A 401 -19.20 22.52 -31.26
CA ILE A 401 -20.48 21.77 -31.22
C ILE A 401 -20.27 20.37 -31.80
N ASP A 402 -19.66 20.26 -32.98
CA ASP A 402 -19.43 18.98 -33.67
C ASP A 402 -18.54 18.05 -32.83
N HIS A 403 -17.43 18.57 -32.28
CA HIS A 403 -16.55 17.80 -31.40
C HIS A 403 -17.27 17.34 -30.12
N SER A 404 -18.01 18.24 -29.45
CA SER A 404 -18.76 17.92 -28.23
C SER A 404 -19.81 16.81 -28.47
N MET A 405 -20.49 16.84 -29.61
CA MET A 405 -21.45 15.79 -30.01
C MET A 405 -20.76 14.44 -30.31
N LYS A 406 -19.56 14.45 -30.89
CA LYS A 406 -18.78 13.23 -31.10
C LYS A 406 -18.21 12.66 -29.79
N GLU A 407 -17.64 13.49 -28.91
CA GLU A 407 -17.20 13.13 -27.56
C GLU A 407 -18.33 12.42 -26.79
N TYR A 408 -19.53 13.00 -26.81
CA TYR A 408 -20.72 12.41 -26.19
C TYR A 408 -21.02 11.01 -26.77
N SER A 409 -21.00 10.89 -28.09
CA SER A 409 -21.30 9.64 -28.82
C SER A 409 -20.27 8.52 -28.57
N ILE A 410 -19.00 8.88 -28.33
CA ILE A 410 -17.89 7.96 -28.09
C ILE A 410 -17.81 7.56 -26.61
N ILE A 411 -17.67 8.52 -25.68
CA ILE A 411 -17.34 8.24 -24.27
C ILE A 411 -18.57 8.14 -23.38
N ILE A 412 -19.42 9.18 -23.33
CA ILE A 412 -20.56 9.23 -22.38
C ILE A 412 -21.51 8.06 -22.61
N GLU A 413 -21.78 7.78 -23.87
CA GLU A 413 -22.58 6.63 -24.31
C GLU A 413 -21.98 5.28 -23.91
N LEU A 414 -20.66 5.09 -24.01
CA LEU A 414 -20.01 3.84 -23.63
C LEU A 414 -20.02 3.64 -22.11
N ILE A 415 -19.77 4.69 -21.33
CA ILE A 415 -19.87 4.64 -19.87
C ILE A 415 -21.30 4.30 -19.46
N LYS A 416 -22.31 4.89 -20.11
CA LYS A 416 -23.73 4.60 -19.85
C LYS A 416 -24.10 3.15 -20.22
N GLU A 417 -23.61 2.64 -21.33
CA GLU A 417 -23.81 1.24 -21.73
C GLU A 417 -23.20 0.27 -20.71
N TYR A 418 -21.98 0.54 -20.23
CA TYR A 418 -21.33 -0.29 -19.22
C TYR A 418 -21.95 -0.16 -17.82
N LEU A 419 -22.53 0.99 -17.45
CA LEU A 419 -23.34 1.12 -16.24
C LEU A 419 -24.51 0.14 -16.24
N SER A 420 -25.26 0.06 -17.35
CA SER A 420 -26.38 -0.88 -17.44
C SER A 420 -25.99 -2.34 -17.65
N LEU A 421 -24.80 -2.63 -18.17
CA LEU A 421 -24.23 -3.98 -18.10
C LEU A 421 -23.88 -4.37 -16.66
N LEU A 422 -23.34 -3.46 -15.85
CA LEU A 422 -23.04 -3.72 -14.43
C LEU A 422 -24.32 -3.91 -13.58
N GLU A 423 -25.40 -3.19 -13.90
CA GLU A 423 -26.72 -3.43 -13.33
C GLU A 423 -27.22 -4.87 -13.63
N MET A 424 -26.99 -5.36 -14.85
CA MET A 424 -27.34 -6.74 -15.23
C MET A 424 -26.44 -7.81 -14.59
N VAL A 425 -25.17 -7.50 -14.31
CA VAL A 425 -24.29 -8.37 -13.50
C VAL A 425 -24.82 -8.50 -12.06
N GLN A 426 -25.21 -7.39 -11.43
CA GLN A 426 -25.79 -7.41 -10.08
C GLN A 426 -27.09 -8.23 -10.03
N LEU A 427 -27.93 -8.15 -11.06
CA LEU A 427 -29.14 -8.96 -11.20
C LEU A 427 -28.84 -10.47 -11.38
N ALA A 428 -27.77 -10.82 -12.11
CA ALA A 428 -27.34 -12.22 -12.24
C ALA A 428 -26.85 -12.80 -10.89
N PHE A 429 -26.12 -12.00 -10.08
CA PHE A 429 -25.76 -12.40 -8.72
C PHE A 429 -27.00 -12.62 -7.82
N GLN A 430 -28.02 -11.76 -7.93
CA GLN A 430 -29.29 -11.92 -7.18
C GLN A 430 -30.03 -13.21 -7.57
N GLU A 431 -30.10 -13.56 -8.86
CA GLU A 431 -30.70 -14.82 -9.30
C GLU A 431 -29.90 -16.05 -8.81
N ARG A 432 -28.56 -15.99 -8.74
CA ARG A 432 -27.76 -17.05 -8.12
C ARG A 432 -28.06 -17.24 -6.63
N ILE A 433 -28.18 -16.14 -5.87
CA ILE A 433 -28.54 -16.19 -4.43
C ILE A 433 -29.93 -16.82 -4.24
N LYS A 434 -30.89 -16.47 -5.10
CA LYS A 434 -32.25 -17.04 -5.14
C LYS A 434 -32.26 -18.54 -5.45
N ILE A 435 -31.45 -19.02 -6.41
CA ILE A 435 -31.31 -20.46 -6.70
C ILE A 435 -30.64 -21.20 -5.52
N HIS A 436 -29.63 -20.60 -4.88
CA HIS A 436 -29.02 -21.14 -3.67
C HIS A 436 -30.04 -21.31 -2.52
N GLN A 437 -30.91 -20.32 -2.32
CA GLN A 437 -32.00 -20.40 -1.32
C GLN A 437 -33.02 -21.50 -1.65
N GLN A 438 -33.31 -21.77 -2.93
CA GLN A 438 -34.15 -22.90 -3.34
C GLN A 438 -33.52 -24.25 -2.99
N TRP A 439 -32.21 -24.41 -3.24
CA TRP A 439 -31.46 -25.61 -2.83
C TRP A 439 -31.48 -25.80 -1.31
N LEU A 440 -31.11 -24.78 -0.52
CA LEU A 440 -31.12 -24.86 0.95
C LEU A 440 -32.52 -25.17 1.51
N SER A 441 -33.58 -24.59 0.94
CA SER A 441 -34.97 -24.85 1.34
C SER A 441 -35.41 -26.29 1.04
N ALA A 442 -34.99 -26.85 -0.10
CA ALA A 442 -35.21 -28.25 -0.44
C ALA A 442 -34.43 -29.20 0.48
N GLU A 443 -33.18 -28.87 0.84
CA GLU A 443 -32.34 -29.66 1.74
C GLU A 443 -32.87 -29.67 3.18
N GLU A 444 -33.31 -28.52 3.70
CA GLU A 444 -33.99 -28.39 4.99
C GLU A 444 -35.33 -29.15 5.02
N THR A 445 -36.05 -29.17 3.89
CA THR A 445 -37.29 -29.97 3.74
C THR A 445 -36.98 -31.48 3.74
N LEU A 446 -35.94 -31.90 3.03
CA LEU A 446 -35.43 -33.27 3.02
C LEU A 446 -34.97 -33.72 4.42
N ARG A 447 -34.24 -32.87 5.16
CA ARG A 447 -33.84 -33.14 6.55
C ARG A 447 -35.06 -33.42 7.44
N LYS A 448 -36.08 -32.56 7.37
CA LYS A 448 -37.35 -32.76 8.11
C LYS A 448 -38.06 -34.08 7.74
N LYS A 449 -38.04 -34.48 6.46
CA LYS A 449 -38.60 -35.77 6.02
C LYS A 449 -37.80 -36.97 6.56
N ARG A 450 -36.46 -36.92 6.49
CA ARG A 450 -35.58 -37.95 7.08
C ARG A 450 -35.77 -38.08 8.59
N GLU A 451 -35.82 -36.97 9.33
CA GLU A 451 -36.15 -36.99 10.76
C GLU A 451 -37.55 -37.54 11.06
N SER A 452 -38.53 -37.26 10.20
CA SER A 452 -39.89 -37.82 10.33
C SER A 452 -39.89 -39.34 10.17
N LYS A 453 -39.08 -39.89 9.24
CA LYS A 453 -38.89 -41.34 9.12
C LYS A 453 -38.32 -41.94 10.41
N THR A 454 -37.23 -41.37 10.95
CA THR A 454 -36.62 -41.87 12.20
C THR A 454 -37.56 -41.80 13.41
N LYS A 455 -38.43 -40.77 13.47
CA LYS A 455 -39.48 -40.67 14.50
C LYS A 455 -40.58 -41.73 14.32
N LEU A 456 -40.93 -42.09 13.08
CA LEU A 456 -41.90 -43.15 12.79
C LEU A 456 -41.34 -44.55 13.11
N GLU A 457 -40.08 -44.83 12.77
CA GLU A 457 -39.36 -46.08 13.08
C GLU A 457 -39.34 -46.40 14.57
N GLN A 458 -39.29 -45.38 15.44
CA GLN A 458 -39.33 -45.51 16.89
C GLN A 458 -40.74 -45.79 17.45
N THR A 459 -41.79 -45.84 16.62
CA THR A 459 -43.18 -46.00 17.08
C THR A 459 -43.87 -47.23 16.48
N PRO A 460 -44.49 -48.12 17.30
CA PRO A 460 -45.12 -49.34 16.79
C PRO A 460 -46.40 -49.10 15.97
N LYS A 461 -46.88 -47.85 15.86
CA LYS A 461 -47.97 -47.43 14.97
C LYS A 461 -47.47 -46.64 13.74
N GLY A 462 -46.17 -46.49 13.57
CA GLY A 462 -45.56 -45.73 12.46
C GLY A 462 -45.30 -46.55 11.20
N VAL A 463 -45.21 -47.88 11.32
CA VAL A 463 -44.71 -48.81 10.28
C VAL A 463 -45.41 -48.63 8.94
N ASP A 464 -46.74 -48.58 8.92
CA ASP A 464 -47.54 -48.46 7.69
C ASP A 464 -47.26 -47.16 6.89
N LYS A 465 -46.69 -46.14 7.54
CA LYS A 465 -46.36 -44.83 6.94
C LYS A 465 -44.90 -44.70 6.50
N ILE A 466 -44.04 -45.67 6.84
CA ILE A 466 -42.62 -45.65 6.44
C ILE A 466 -42.48 -45.67 4.92
N PRO A 467 -43.13 -46.56 4.13
CA PRO A 467 -42.96 -46.61 2.67
C PRO A 467 -43.41 -45.32 1.97
N GLN A 468 -44.48 -44.67 2.45
CA GLN A 468 -44.89 -43.36 1.94
C GLN A 468 -43.82 -42.29 2.23
N THR A 469 -43.30 -42.27 3.46
CA THR A 469 -42.26 -41.30 3.86
C THR A 469 -40.96 -41.52 3.09
N GLU A 470 -40.61 -42.77 2.76
CA GLU A 470 -39.47 -43.12 1.91
C GLU A 470 -39.64 -42.66 0.47
N MET A 471 -40.83 -42.83 -0.12
CA MET A 471 -41.13 -42.32 -1.46
C MET A 471 -41.02 -40.78 -1.50
N GLU A 472 -41.53 -40.08 -0.49
CA GLU A 472 -41.39 -38.64 -0.35
C GLU A 472 -39.92 -38.23 -0.15
N ILE A 473 -39.12 -38.95 0.63
CA ILE A 473 -37.67 -38.71 0.79
C ILE A 473 -36.96 -38.80 -0.56
N ASN A 474 -37.21 -39.85 -1.34
CA ASN A 474 -36.60 -40.02 -2.67
C ASN A 474 -37.01 -38.92 -3.67
N GLU A 475 -38.26 -38.44 -3.61
CA GLU A 475 -38.71 -37.29 -4.40
C GLU A 475 -37.95 -36.00 -4.02
N TRP A 476 -37.76 -35.74 -2.72
CA TRP A 476 -37.02 -34.56 -2.24
C TRP A 476 -35.51 -34.68 -2.45
N GLU A 477 -34.92 -35.89 -2.43
CA GLU A 477 -33.54 -36.13 -2.83
C GLU A 477 -33.31 -35.78 -4.31
N GLY A 478 -34.22 -36.16 -5.20
CA GLY A 478 -34.20 -35.73 -6.60
C GLY A 478 -34.25 -34.20 -6.77
N LYS A 479 -35.12 -33.52 -6.01
CA LYS A 479 -35.21 -32.04 -6.02
C LYS A 479 -33.96 -31.36 -5.50
N VAL A 480 -33.35 -31.89 -4.43
CA VAL A 480 -32.09 -31.37 -3.88
C VAL A 480 -30.95 -31.51 -4.88
N MET A 481 -30.83 -32.65 -5.58
CA MET A 481 -29.83 -32.79 -6.65
C MET A 481 -30.09 -31.81 -7.80
N HIS A 482 -31.33 -31.68 -8.27
CA HIS A 482 -31.68 -30.76 -9.36
C HIS A 482 -31.37 -29.30 -9.03
N HIS A 483 -31.78 -28.80 -7.86
CA HIS A 483 -31.48 -27.42 -7.44
C HIS A 483 -29.98 -27.19 -7.23
N LYS A 484 -29.22 -28.21 -6.79
CA LYS A 484 -27.77 -28.13 -6.70
C LYS A 484 -27.12 -28.07 -8.10
N GLU A 485 -27.55 -28.90 -9.05
CA GLU A 485 -27.06 -28.83 -10.44
C GLU A 485 -27.35 -27.47 -11.08
N ASP A 486 -28.53 -26.90 -10.82
CA ASP A 486 -28.89 -25.56 -11.30
C ASP A 486 -28.01 -24.47 -10.65
N PHE A 487 -27.72 -24.58 -9.35
CA PHE A 487 -26.80 -23.67 -8.62
C PHE A 487 -25.36 -23.72 -9.17
N GLU A 488 -24.83 -24.91 -9.43
CA GLU A 488 -23.50 -25.08 -10.05
C GLU A 488 -23.48 -24.54 -11.49
N ARG A 489 -24.57 -24.74 -12.24
CA ARG A 489 -24.71 -24.26 -13.63
C ARG A 489 -24.74 -22.74 -13.70
N ILE A 490 -25.54 -22.06 -12.86
CA ILE A 490 -25.54 -20.59 -12.83
C ILE A 490 -24.21 -20.03 -12.31
N SER A 491 -23.59 -20.66 -11.31
CA SER A 491 -22.28 -20.26 -10.79
C SER A 491 -21.18 -20.34 -11.85
N THR A 492 -21.18 -21.41 -12.64
CA THR A 492 -20.24 -21.58 -13.76
C THR A 492 -20.52 -20.58 -14.88
N SER A 493 -21.78 -20.40 -15.27
CA SER A 493 -22.19 -19.46 -16.32
C SER A 493 -21.79 -18.02 -15.98
N ILE A 494 -22.07 -17.54 -14.75
CA ILE A 494 -21.68 -16.18 -14.33
C ILE A 494 -20.16 -15.99 -14.36
N ARG A 495 -19.36 -17.00 -13.99
CA ARG A 495 -17.88 -16.96 -14.08
C ARG A 495 -17.40 -16.82 -15.53
N GLU A 496 -18.01 -17.55 -16.46
CA GLU A 496 -17.70 -17.43 -17.91
C GLU A 496 -18.06 -16.04 -18.45
N GLU A 497 -19.28 -15.56 -18.18
CA GLU A 497 -19.78 -14.30 -18.72
C GLU A 497 -19.05 -13.08 -18.14
N LEU A 498 -18.65 -13.12 -16.86
CA LEU A 498 -17.82 -12.06 -16.25
C LEU A 498 -16.46 -11.94 -16.92
N ASN A 499 -15.78 -13.06 -17.21
CA ASN A 499 -14.50 -13.06 -17.91
C ASN A 499 -14.63 -12.47 -19.35
N VAL A 500 -15.74 -12.76 -20.04
CA VAL A 500 -16.07 -12.14 -21.33
C VAL A 500 -16.34 -10.63 -21.17
N PHE A 501 -17.12 -10.24 -20.17
CA PHE A 501 -17.43 -8.84 -19.86
C PHE A 501 -16.17 -8.02 -19.55
N GLU A 502 -15.26 -8.53 -18.71
CA GLU A 502 -14.01 -7.85 -18.35
C GLU A 502 -13.09 -7.66 -19.57
N THR A 503 -12.97 -8.70 -20.41
CA THR A 503 -12.17 -8.66 -21.64
C THR A 503 -12.74 -7.61 -22.61
N ALA A 504 -14.05 -7.66 -22.85
CA ALA A 504 -14.74 -6.70 -23.71
C ALA A 504 -14.65 -5.26 -23.18
N ARG A 505 -14.78 -5.06 -21.85
CA ARG A 505 -14.64 -3.75 -21.19
C ARG A 505 -13.29 -3.11 -21.49
N VAL A 506 -12.19 -3.86 -21.35
CA VAL A 506 -10.84 -3.34 -21.63
C VAL A 506 -10.66 -3.03 -23.11
N GLU A 507 -11.17 -3.86 -24.01
CA GLU A 507 -11.06 -3.63 -25.46
C GLU A 507 -11.90 -2.43 -25.94
N ASP A 508 -13.16 -2.33 -25.51
CA ASP A 508 -14.08 -1.26 -25.89
C ASP A 508 -13.58 0.11 -25.38
N PHE A 509 -13.18 0.21 -24.10
CA PHE A 509 -12.64 1.46 -23.56
C PHE A 509 -11.32 1.87 -24.22
N LYS A 510 -10.44 0.91 -24.54
CA LYS A 510 -9.21 1.20 -25.28
C LYS A 510 -9.52 1.81 -26.66
N LYS A 511 -10.50 1.26 -27.39
CA LYS A 511 -10.94 1.79 -28.68
C LYS A 511 -11.61 3.16 -28.56
N ALA A 512 -12.43 3.38 -27.54
CA ALA A 512 -13.08 4.66 -27.31
C ALA A 512 -12.09 5.77 -26.92
N ILE A 513 -11.10 5.48 -26.08
CA ILE A 513 -10.04 6.43 -25.73
C ILE A 513 -9.17 6.75 -26.96
N ASP A 514 -8.77 5.75 -27.74
CA ASP A 514 -8.04 5.94 -29.01
C ASP A 514 -8.83 6.79 -30.02
N SER A 515 -10.15 6.57 -30.12
CA SER A 515 -11.04 7.36 -31.00
C SER A 515 -11.22 8.80 -30.50
N TYR A 516 -11.39 8.98 -29.19
CA TYR A 516 -11.54 10.29 -28.55
C TYR A 516 -10.27 11.15 -28.67
N LEU A 517 -9.09 10.57 -28.45
CA LEU A 517 -7.81 11.28 -28.59
C LEU A 517 -7.55 11.71 -30.04
N LYS A 518 -7.95 10.89 -31.02
CA LYS A 518 -7.90 11.26 -32.45
C LYS A 518 -8.87 12.40 -32.77
N GLU A 519 -10.09 12.33 -32.27
CA GLU A 519 -11.09 13.38 -32.48
C GLU A 519 -10.72 14.72 -31.80
N LEU A 520 -10.03 14.66 -30.67
CA LEU A 520 -9.49 15.84 -29.99
C LEU A 520 -8.32 16.44 -30.78
N LEU A 521 -7.46 15.61 -31.36
CA LEU A 521 -6.38 16.07 -32.25
C LEU A 521 -6.94 16.69 -33.54
N GLU A 522 -7.90 16.02 -34.20
CA GLU A 522 -8.58 16.52 -35.41
C GLU A 522 -9.36 17.83 -35.14
N GLN A 523 -9.87 18.04 -33.92
CA GLN A 523 -10.45 19.32 -33.50
C GLN A 523 -9.39 20.42 -33.42
N GLN A 524 -8.24 20.16 -32.78
CA GLN A 524 -7.17 21.16 -32.65
C GLN A 524 -6.57 21.55 -34.01
N GLU A 525 -6.36 20.59 -34.91
CA GLU A 525 -5.90 20.86 -36.28
C GLU A 525 -6.86 21.80 -37.03
N LYS A 526 -8.18 21.56 -36.97
CA LYS A 526 -9.18 22.46 -37.58
C LYS A 526 -9.26 23.83 -36.94
N MET A 527 -9.07 23.91 -35.62
CA MET A 527 -9.01 25.20 -34.92
C MET A 527 -7.79 26.01 -35.37
N LEU A 528 -6.63 25.36 -35.56
CA LEU A 528 -5.43 25.98 -36.11
C LEU A 528 -5.66 26.46 -37.56
N GLU A 529 -6.21 25.63 -38.45
CA GLU A 529 -6.52 26.02 -39.84
C GLU A 529 -7.40 27.30 -39.91
N VAL A 530 -8.41 27.40 -39.04
CA VAL A 530 -9.30 28.58 -38.98
C VAL A 530 -8.57 29.83 -38.47
N TRP A 531 -7.66 29.71 -37.50
CA TRP A 531 -6.84 30.82 -37.01
C TRP A 531 -5.75 31.23 -38.01
N GLU A 532 -5.07 30.28 -38.65
CA GLU A 532 -4.06 30.54 -39.68
C GLU A 532 -4.65 31.28 -40.88
N ALA A 533 -5.88 30.93 -41.29
CA ALA A 533 -6.61 31.65 -42.34
C ALA A 533 -6.91 33.13 -41.99
N TYR A 534 -6.94 33.49 -40.70
CA TYR A 534 -7.20 34.86 -40.23
C TYR A 534 -5.92 35.70 -40.01
N LEU A 535 -4.76 35.06 -39.79
CA LEU A 535 -3.47 35.75 -39.60
C LEU A 535 -3.16 36.79 -40.71
N PRO A 536 -3.42 36.56 -42.01
CA PRO A 536 -3.20 37.58 -43.05
C PRO A 536 -4.05 38.84 -42.89
N GLU A 537 -5.27 38.71 -42.34
CA GLU A 537 -6.19 39.83 -42.14
C GLU A 537 -5.81 40.63 -40.90
N ALA A 538 -5.48 39.95 -39.80
CA ALA A 538 -4.92 40.57 -38.60
C ALA A 538 -3.64 41.38 -38.91
N ASN A 539 -2.77 40.85 -39.77
CA ASN A 539 -1.53 41.53 -40.18
C ASN A 539 -1.74 42.78 -41.05
N LYS A 540 -2.93 42.99 -41.66
CA LYS A 540 -3.27 44.25 -42.34
C LYS A 540 -3.56 45.38 -41.36
N ILE A 541 -3.93 45.07 -40.11
CA ILE A 541 -4.25 46.05 -39.07
C ILE A 541 -2.96 46.60 -38.44
N ASN A 542 -2.14 47.29 -39.23
CA ASN A 542 -0.85 47.82 -38.78
C ASN A 542 -1.02 49.08 -37.90
N MET A 543 -1.50 48.87 -36.68
CA MET A 543 -1.56 49.86 -35.60
C MET A 543 -1.01 49.25 -34.31
N HIS A 544 0.04 49.88 -33.79
CA HIS A 544 0.81 49.46 -32.61
C HIS A 544 -0.05 49.26 -31.34
N LEU A 545 -1.21 49.91 -31.28
CA LEU A 545 -2.19 49.80 -30.19
C LEU A 545 -2.92 48.43 -30.18
N ILE A 546 -3.18 47.84 -31.34
CA ILE A 546 -3.91 46.57 -31.46
C ILE A 546 -2.97 45.38 -31.22
N GLN A 547 -1.69 45.49 -31.57
CA GLN A 547 -0.69 44.53 -31.07
C GLN A 547 -0.63 44.55 -29.53
N GLN A 548 -0.70 45.71 -28.88
CA GLN A 548 -0.76 45.77 -27.43
C GLN A 548 -2.06 45.22 -26.85
N LEU A 549 -3.23 45.48 -27.46
CA LEU A 549 -4.51 44.89 -26.99
C LEU A 549 -4.56 43.37 -27.20
N VAL A 550 -4.09 42.86 -28.34
CA VAL A 550 -4.04 41.41 -28.60
C VAL A 550 -3.02 40.72 -27.69
N LEU A 551 -1.82 41.29 -27.51
CA LEU A 551 -0.86 40.80 -26.51
C LEU A 551 -1.42 40.89 -25.09
N PHE A 552 -2.21 41.91 -24.76
CA PHE A 552 -2.81 42.06 -23.43
C PHE A 552 -3.96 41.06 -23.20
N VAL A 553 -4.76 40.73 -24.21
CA VAL A 553 -5.77 39.66 -24.14
C VAL A 553 -5.11 38.28 -24.07
N ILE A 554 -4.04 38.03 -24.82
CA ILE A 554 -3.23 36.81 -24.71
C ILE A 554 -2.57 36.73 -23.33
N LEU A 555 -1.91 37.80 -22.84
CA LEU A 555 -1.34 37.83 -21.49
C LEU A 555 -2.41 37.69 -20.41
N ILE A 556 -3.64 38.19 -20.58
CA ILE A 556 -4.71 37.92 -19.61
C ILE A 556 -5.06 36.42 -19.62
N HIS A 557 -5.19 35.81 -20.80
CA HIS A 557 -5.46 34.38 -20.94
C HIS A 557 -4.33 33.51 -20.36
N GLU A 558 -3.06 33.92 -20.49
CA GLU A 558 -1.89 33.22 -19.95
C GLU A 558 -1.67 33.50 -18.44
N LEU A 559 -1.82 34.75 -17.97
CA LEU A 559 -1.63 35.13 -16.56
C LEU A 559 -2.74 34.55 -15.67
N SER A 560 -3.99 34.51 -16.15
CA SER A 560 -5.08 33.79 -15.48
C SER A 560 -4.87 32.28 -15.42
N CYS A 561 -3.91 31.74 -16.18
CA CYS A 561 -3.50 30.33 -16.14
C CYS A 561 -2.24 30.09 -15.28
N GLN A 562 -1.29 31.03 -15.24
CA GLN A 562 0.02 30.82 -14.58
C GLN A 562 0.07 31.11 -13.08
N GLN A 563 -0.73 32.05 -12.54
CA GLN A 563 -0.64 32.42 -11.11
C GLN A 563 -1.35 31.46 -10.14
N SER A 564 -2.04 30.43 -10.64
CA SER A 564 -2.93 29.54 -9.88
C SER A 564 -2.52 28.06 -9.91
N SER A 565 -1.29 27.73 -10.32
CA SER A 565 -0.81 26.34 -10.32
C SER A 565 -0.44 25.84 -8.90
N VAL A 566 -1.09 24.76 -8.48
CA VAL A 566 -0.77 24.02 -7.24
C VAL A 566 0.61 23.39 -7.35
N GLN A 567 1.40 23.43 -6.27
CA GLN A 567 2.74 22.85 -6.21
C GLN A 567 2.92 21.95 -4.98
N ILE A 568 3.85 21.00 -5.04
CA ILE A 568 4.25 20.18 -3.88
C ILE A 568 5.39 20.89 -3.15
N GLN A 569 5.19 21.21 -1.88
CA GLN A 569 6.19 21.88 -1.03
C GLN A 569 7.22 20.90 -0.46
N LYS A 570 6.75 19.78 0.13
CA LYS A 570 7.60 18.76 0.77
C LYS A 570 6.87 17.42 0.94
N ILE A 571 7.66 16.37 1.13
CA ILE A 571 7.22 15.10 1.71
C ILE A 571 7.92 14.92 3.07
N GLU A 572 7.18 14.48 4.09
CA GLU A 572 7.67 14.27 5.45
C GLU A 572 7.24 12.88 5.95
N ALA A 573 8.15 12.15 6.59
CA ALA A 573 7.92 10.80 7.12
C ALA A 573 8.05 10.77 8.65
N ASP A 574 7.07 10.17 9.32
CA ASP A 574 6.95 10.08 10.78
C ASP A 574 6.73 8.61 11.20
N PRO A 575 7.72 7.94 11.83
CA PRO A 575 9.13 8.36 11.98
C PRO A 575 9.93 8.23 10.66
N PRO A 576 11.03 8.97 10.48
CA PRO A 576 11.75 9.02 9.19
C PRO A 576 12.51 7.73 8.81
N ASN A 577 12.88 6.90 9.80
CA ASN A 577 13.40 5.55 9.58
C ASN A 577 12.69 4.62 10.59
N PRO A 578 11.55 4.02 10.25
CA PRO A 578 10.75 3.21 11.16
C PRO A 578 11.37 1.83 11.40
N ASN A 579 11.17 1.26 12.58
CA ASN A 579 11.49 -0.14 12.86
C ASN A 579 10.40 -1.07 12.29
N VAL A 580 10.77 -2.30 11.89
CA VAL A 580 9.78 -3.34 11.53
C VAL A 580 8.79 -3.54 12.68
N GLY A 581 7.50 -3.53 12.35
CA GLY A 581 6.40 -3.61 13.32
C GLY A 581 5.77 -2.27 13.69
N GLU A 582 6.45 -1.14 13.48
CA GLU A 582 5.91 0.19 13.78
C GLU A 582 4.89 0.67 12.74
N SER A 583 4.21 1.78 13.05
CA SER A 583 3.39 2.51 12.07
C SER A 583 4.17 3.66 11.46
N LEU A 584 4.34 3.65 10.14
CA LEU A 584 4.90 4.77 9.38
C LEU A 584 3.76 5.63 8.83
N LYS A 585 3.83 6.95 9.01
CA LYS A 585 3.03 7.94 8.26
C LYS A 585 3.93 8.68 7.29
N ILE A 586 3.40 9.04 6.12
CA ILE A 586 4.06 9.90 5.15
C ILE A 586 3.07 10.97 4.69
N ARG A 587 3.44 12.24 4.83
CA ARG A 587 2.59 13.39 4.48
C ARG A 587 3.19 14.15 3.32
N CYS A 588 2.40 14.39 2.28
CA CYS A 588 2.71 15.27 1.16
C CYS A 588 1.99 16.61 1.37
N PHE A 589 2.75 17.70 1.36
CA PHE A 589 2.27 19.06 1.60
C PHE A 589 2.20 19.84 0.28
N LEU A 590 1.07 20.47 0.03
CA LEU A 590 0.79 21.29 -1.15
C LEU A 590 0.80 22.78 -0.78
N ILE A 591 1.04 23.62 -1.78
CA ILE A 591 0.92 25.09 -1.70
C ILE A 591 0.19 25.62 -2.94
N ASN A 592 -0.34 26.84 -2.84
CA ASN A 592 -1.19 27.48 -3.84
C ASN A 592 -2.49 26.72 -4.14
N VAL A 593 -3.00 25.94 -3.17
CA VAL A 593 -4.29 25.25 -3.30
C VAL A 593 -5.41 26.29 -3.16
N ASP A 594 -6.26 26.41 -4.19
CA ASP A 594 -7.50 27.18 -4.10
C ASP A 594 -8.58 26.34 -3.37
N PRO A 595 -9.03 26.76 -2.17
CA PRO A 595 -10.06 26.03 -1.41
C PRO A 595 -11.47 26.17 -2.00
N PHE A 596 -11.67 27.01 -3.02
CA PHE A 596 -12.94 27.19 -3.73
C PHE A 596 -12.95 26.56 -5.13
N ALA A 597 -11.87 25.90 -5.53
CA ALA A 597 -11.76 25.24 -6.84
C ALA A 597 -12.88 24.21 -7.04
N GLN A 598 -13.58 24.28 -8.18
CA GLN A 598 -14.70 23.37 -8.52
C GLN A 598 -14.29 21.89 -8.49
N TYR A 599 -13.01 21.59 -8.72
CA TYR A 599 -12.41 20.27 -8.56
C TYR A 599 -11.14 20.40 -7.70
N PRO A 600 -11.11 19.87 -6.46
CA PRO A 600 -9.91 19.95 -5.63
C PRO A 600 -8.78 19.12 -6.25
N THR A 601 -7.56 19.69 -6.24
CA THR A 601 -6.36 19.00 -6.75
C THR A 601 -6.09 17.74 -5.95
N GLN A 602 -5.80 16.62 -6.63
CA GLN A 602 -5.57 15.32 -5.98
C GLN A 602 -4.13 14.84 -6.15
N VAL A 603 -3.63 14.13 -5.13
CA VAL A 603 -2.32 13.47 -5.12
C VAL A 603 -2.43 12.04 -5.60
N LEU A 604 -1.59 11.66 -6.55
CA LEU A 604 -1.26 10.28 -6.88
C LEU A 604 -0.10 9.82 -6.00
N TRP A 605 -0.32 8.77 -5.21
CA TRP A 605 0.75 8.09 -4.47
C TRP A 605 1.23 6.87 -5.25
N SER A 606 2.54 6.74 -5.43
CA SER A 606 3.15 5.56 -6.04
C SER A 606 4.42 5.11 -5.31
N ILE A 607 4.82 3.85 -5.50
CA ILE A 607 5.91 3.19 -4.77
C ILE A 607 6.77 2.36 -5.73
N ARG A 608 8.08 2.28 -5.46
CA ARG A 608 9.01 1.35 -6.12
C ARG A 608 9.87 0.66 -5.06
N ARG A 609 9.65 -0.63 -4.82
CA ARG A 609 10.40 -1.44 -3.85
C ARG A 609 11.80 -1.78 -4.38
N PHE A 610 12.83 -1.55 -3.56
CA PHE A 610 14.24 -1.69 -3.98
C PHE A 610 14.62 -3.10 -4.48
N SER A 611 13.97 -4.14 -3.95
CA SER A 611 14.29 -5.54 -4.22
C SER A 611 13.39 -6.22 -5.27
N GLN A 612 12.38 -5.53 -5.81
CA GLN A 612 11.32 -6.17 -6.61
C GLN A 612 10.90 -5.40 -7.87
N ASP A 613 10.95 -4.06 -7.87
CA ASP A 613 10.30 -3.25 -8.90
C ASP A 613 11.29 -2.36 -9.68
N ARG A 614 11.20 -2.40 -11.01
CA ARG A 614 11.89 -1.42 -11.89
C ARG A 614 11.11 -0.10 -12.00
N ASP A 615 9.79 -0.22 -12.05
CA ASP A 615 8.83 0.86 -12.30
C ASP A 615 8.02 1.18 -11.04
N PHE A 616 7.33 2.33 -11.02
CA PHE A 616 6.50 2.74 -9.88
C PHE A 616 5.09 2.15 -9.99
N ARG A 617 4.62 1.47 -8.93
CA ARG A 617 3.25 0.99 -8.77
C ARG A 617 2.38 2.03 -8.07
N ILE A 618 1.12 2.18 -8.44
CA ILE A 618 0.19 3.11 -7.79
C ILE A 618 -0.32 2.49 -6.47
N LEU A 619 -0.19 3.23 -5.36
CA LEU A 619 -0.74 2.85 -4.06
C LEU A 619 -2.12 3.45 -3.81
N ALA A 620 -2.28 4.76 -4.04
CA ALA A 620 -3.47 5.51 -3.69
C ALA A 620 -3.69 6.71 -4.62
N PHE A 621 -4.92 7.20 -4.67
CA PHE A 621 -5.35 8.35 -5.45
C PHE A 621 -6.25 9.25 -4.60
N GLY A 622 -5.85 10.49 -4.39
CA GLY A 622 -6.49 11.39 -3.43
C GLY A 622 -6.49 10.78 -2.03
N GLY A 623 -7.69 10.53 -1.49
CA GLY A 623 -7.89 9.86 -0.20
C GLY A 623 -8.18 8.36 -0.28
N SER A 624 -8.24 7.75 -1.47
CA SER A 624 -8.60 6.33 -1.64
C SER A 624 -7.38 5.47 -1.98
N VAL A 625 -7.19 4.37 -1.24
CA VAL A 625 -6.22 3.33 -1.58
C VAL A 625 -6.70 2.54 -2.80
N ARG A 626 -5.78 2.22 -3.70
CA ARG A 626 -6.03 1.47 -4.94
C ARG A 626 -5.33 0.10 -4.96
N ASP A 627 -4.30 -0.09 -4.14
CA ASP A 627 -3.63 -1.38 -3.95
C ASP A 627 -4.22 -2.14 -2.75
N THR A 628 -4.95 -3.23 -3.02
CA THR A 628 -5.56 -4.10 -2.01
C THR A 628 -4.60 -5.13 -1.40
N LEU A 629 -3.36 -5.26 -1.89
CA LEU A 629 -2.44 -6.38 -1.59
C LEU A 629 -1.85 -6.43 -0.16
N SER A 630 -2.49 -5.82 0.84
CA SER A 630 -2.07 -6.02 2.25
C SER A 630 -3.11 -5.69 3.32
N GLY A 631 -4.03 -4.75 3.10
CA GLY A 631 -4.82 -4.14 4.18
C GLY A 631 -4.00 -3.34 5.22
N ARG A 632 -2.67 -3.31 5.08
CA ARG A 632 -1.72 -2.60 5.96
C ARG A 632 -1.52 -1.14 5.55
N VAL A 633 -1.91 -0.77 4.32
CA VAL A 633 -1.76 0.58 3.78
C VAL A 633 -3.11 1.30 3.82
N SER A 634 -3.16 2.48 4.42
CA SER A 634 -4.31 3.40 4.34
C SER A 634 -3.87 4.77 3.86
N ALA A 635 -4.74 5.45 3.13
CA ALA A 635 -4.56 6.85 2.72
C ALA A 635 -5.68 7.69 3.33
N ARG A 636 -5.41 8.95 3.65
CA ARG A 636 -6.44 9.96 3.93
C ARG A 636 -6.01 11.33 3.43
N LYS A 637 -7.00 12.15 3.12
CA LYS A 637 -6.83 13.60 3.05
C LYS A 637 -6.93 14.15 4.48
N GLU A 638 -5.93 14.90 4.93
CA GLU A 638 -5.87 15.50 6.26
C GLU A 638 -6.33 16.97 6.22
N SER A 639 -6.01 17.69 5.14
CA SER A 639 -6.59 18.99 4.79
C SER A 639 -6.61 19.17 3.26
N GLU A 640 -7.07 20.30 2.75
CA GLU A 640 -6.91 20.67 1.33
C GLU A 640 -5.43 20.71 0.89
N GLU A 641 -4.53 21.00 1.82
CA GLU A 641 -3.08 21.12 1.58
C GLU A 641 -2.29 19.86 1.94
N VAL A 642 -2.85 18.92 2.73
CA VAL A 642 -2.10 17.79 3.30
C VAL A 642 -2.77 16.45 2.99
N TYR A 643 -2.02 15.59 2.29
CA TYR A 643 -2.38 14.20 2.03
C TYR A 643 -1.46 13.28 2.84
N GLU A 644 -2.03 12.29 3.56
CA GLU A 644 -1.27 11.29 4.33
C GLU A 644 -1.48 9.88 3.76
N ILE A 645 -0.40 9.10 3.68
CA ILE A 645 -0.41 7.65 3.50
C ILE A 645 0.28 6.97 4.68
N VAL A 646 -0.25 5.82 5.12
CA VAL A 646 0.12 5.16 6.39
C VAL A 646 0.34 3.67 6.18
N PHE A 647 1.39 3.12 6.78
CA PHE A 647 1.69 1.69 6.82
C PHE A 647 1.51 1.17 8.26
N ARG A 648 0.73 0.10 8.47
CA ARG A 648 0.44 -0.50 9.78
C ARG A 648 0.28 -2.03 9.70
N PRO A 649 1.18 -2.82 10.33
CA PRO A 649 2.57 -2.48 10.65
C PRO A 649 3.42 -2.41 9.37
N ILE A 650 4.53 -1.68 9.40
CA ILE A 650 5.52 -1.72 8.31
C ILE A 650 6.40 -2.97 8.38
N GLN A 651 6.83 -3.46 7.21
CA GLN A 651 7.67 -4.66 7.06
C GLN A 651 8.98 -4.29 6.34
N GLU A 652 10.04 -5.10 6.53
CA GLU A 652 11.34 -4.91 5.87
C GLU A 652 11.21 -4.76 4.34
N SER A 653 10.30 -5.55 3.74
CA SER A 653 9.97 -5.57 2.32
C SER A 653 9.19 -4.35 1.80
N ASP A 654 8.80 -3.41 2.68
CA ASP A 654 8.24 -2.11 2.27
C ASP A 654 9.33 -1.03 2.08
N SER A 655 10.61 -1.36 2.31
CA SER A 655 11.75 -0.48 1.99
C SER A 655 11.76 -0.13 0.49
N SER A 656 11.62 1.17 0.19
CA SER A 656 11.19 1.63 -1.13
C SER A 656 11.42 3.12 -1.36
N VAL A 657 11.26 3.56 -2.61
CA VAL A 657 11.02 4.97 -2.92
C VAL A 657 9.51 5.19 -3.08
N VAL A 658 8.94 6.11 -2.33
CA VAL A 658 7.55 6.59 -2.49
C VAL A 658 7.55 7.94 -3.18
N ARG A 659 6.60 8.14 -4.10
CA ARG A 659 6.40 9.37 -4.87
C ARG A 659 5.01 9.94 -4.59
N CYS A 660 4.96 11.25 -4.36
CA CYS A 660 3.78 12.09 -4.46
C CYS A 660 3.81 12.81 -5.82
N GLU A 661 2.76 12.71 -6.62
CA GLU A 661 2.65 13.33 -7.95
C GLU A 661 1.27 13.98 -8.08
N LEU A 662 1.16 15.19 -8.65
CA LEU A 662 -0.14 15.84 -8.84
C LEU A 662 -0.90 15.18 -9.99
N ALA A 663 -2.11 14.71 -9.71
CA ALA A 663 -2.87 13.87 -10.64
C ALA A 663 -3.62 14.66 -11.73
N ASN A 664 -3.90 15.94 -11.49
CA ASN A 664 -4.86 16.74 -12.24
C ASN A 664 -4.22 18.03 -12.83
N THR A 665 -2.90 18.09 -12.98
CA THR A 665 -2.16 19.27 -13.48
C THR A 665 -1.34 18.92 -14.71
N GLU A 666 -1.32 19.81 -15.71
CA GLU A 666 -0.49 19.64 -16.93
C GLU A 666 1.01 19.71 -16.62
N ALA A 667 1.39 20.49 -15.60
CA ALA A 667 2.72 20.43 -15.02
C ALA A 667 2.90 19.09 -14.26
N GLN A 668 3.91 18.31 -14.66
CA GLN A 668 4.25 17.03 -14.02
C GLN A 668 4.99 17.23 -12.67
N VAL A 669 4.32 17.92 -11.73
CA VAL A 669 4.84 18.23 -10.41
C VAL A 669 4.83 16.95 -9.56
N ARG A 670 6.02 16.49 -9.18
CA ARG A 670 6.22 15.30 -8.35
C ARG A 670 7.42 15.44 -7.43
N LEU A 671 7.36 14.77 -6.29
CA LEU A 671 8.44 14.68 -5.31
C LEU A 671 8.58 13.23 -4.84
N GLU A 672 9.81 12.81 -4.52
CA GLU A 672 10.13 11.44 -4.09
C GLU A 672 10.78 11.44 -2.70
N HIS A 673 10.52 10.38 -1.93
CA HIS A 673 11.04 10.15 -0.59
C HIS A 673 11.43 8.68 -0.42
N THR A 674 12.55 8.42 0.25
CA THR A 674 13.08 7.06 0.45
C THR A 674 12.73 6.55 1.85
N ILE A 675 12.04 5.41 1.90
CA ILE A 675 11.76 4.66 3.14
C ILE A 675 12.86 3.62 3.34
N ASN A 676 13.61 3.75 4.44
CA ASN A 676 14.51 2.70 4.93
C ASN A 676 13.89 2.09 6.19
N VAL A 677 13.48 0.82 6.14
CA VAL A 677 12.88 0.13 7.29
C VAL A 677 13.98 -0.56 8.08
N LEU A 678 14.10 -0.19 9.36
CA LEU A 678 15.14 -0.69 10.27
C LEU A 678 14.76 -2.06 10.82
N VAL A 679 15.73 -2.98 10.83
CA VAL A 679 15.59 -4.32 11.41
C VAL A 679 16.60 -4.43 12.56
N PRO A 680 16.17 -4.52 13.83
CA PRO A 680 17.06 -4.64 14.99
C PRO A 680 18.07 -5.79 14.88
N PRO A 681 19.20 -5.74 15.61
CA PRO A 681 20.23 -6.76 15.50
C PRO A 681 19.76 -8.06 16.16
N SER A 682 20.00 -9.20 15.51
CA SER A 682 19.70 -10.52 16.05
C SER A 682 20.85 -11.48 15.79
N ILE A 683 21.41 -12.10 16.84
CA ILE A 683 22.49 -13.08 16.72
C ILE A 683 21.86 -14.43 16.35
N SER A 684 22.01 -14.83 15.08
CA SER A 684 21.47 -16.06 14.53
C SER A 684 22.36 -17.28 14.77
N PHE A 685 23.64 -17.07 15.09
CA PHE A 685 24.56 -18.12 15.50
C PHE A 685 25.66 -17.58 16.43
N VAL A 686 26.04 -18.37 17.42
CA VAL A 686 27.29 -18.23 18.18
C VAL A 686 27.91 -19.60 18.29
N THR A 687 29.24 -19.67 18.35
CA THR A 687 29.95 -20.92 18.63
C THR A 687 29.51 -21.46 20.00
N PRO A 688 29.15 -22.75 20.14
CA PRO A 688 28.84 -23.35 21.44
C PRO A 688 30.10 -23.50 22.30
N ASP A 689 29.95 -23.74 23.60
CA ASP A 689 31.06 -23.89 24.55
C ASP A 689 32.15 -24.85 24.04
N VAL A 690 33.41 -24.41 24.10
CA VAL A 690 34.55 -25.09 23.49
C VAL A 690 35.49 -25.62 24.56
N GLN A 691 35.85 -26.90 24.49
CA GLN A 691 36.99 -27.45 25.23
C GLN A 691 38.16 -27.70 24.26
N VAL A 692 39.31 -27.10 24.55
CA VAL A 692 40.50 -27.07 23.68
C VAL A 692 41.78 -27.19 24.53
N ARG A 693 42.88 -27.71 23.98
CA ARG A 693 44.15 -27.82 24.73
C ARG A 693 44.97 -26.53 24.68
N ALA A 694 45.72 -26.28 25.75
CA ALA A 694 46.72 -25.22 25.76
C ALA A 694 47.72 -25.43 24.60
N GLY A 695 47.94 -24.37 23.80
CA GLY A 695 48.76 -24.41 22.60
C GLY A 695 48.02 -24.72 21.29
N ASP A 696 46.80 -25.28 21.33
CA ASP A 696 45.98 -25.46 20.12
C ASP A 696 45.29 -24.14 19.70
N PRO A 697 44.99 -23.95 18.41
CA PRO A 697 44.22 -22.80 17.93
C PRO A 697 42.73 -22.94 18.22
N VAL A 698 42.08 -21.86 18.64
CA VAL A 698 40.60 -21.76 18.73
C VAL A 698 40.09 -20.66 17.80
N THR A 699 38.90 -20.86 17.24
CA THR A 699 38.19 -19.85 16.45
C THR A 699 36.76 -19.75 16.97
N LEU A 700 36.40 -18.58 17.48
CA LEU A 700 35.03 -18.21 17.79
C LEU A 700 34.40 -17.55 16.56
N GLU A 701 33.18 -17.94 16.25
CA GLU A 701 32.33 -17.37 15.22
C GLU A 701 31.00 -16.91 15.83
N CYS A 702 30.60 -15.69 15.49
CA CYS A 702 29.30 -15.11 15.79
C CYS A 702 28.68 -14.60 14.49
N ARG A 703 27.41 -14.90 14.22
CA ARG A 703 26.69 -14.37 13.05
C ARG A 703 25.46 -13.62 13.52
N ALA A 704 25.30 -12.38 13.06
CA ALA A 704 24.12 -11.59 13.31
C ALA A 704 23.48 -11.07 12.01
N GLN A 705 22.21 -10.76 12.10
CA GLN A 705 21.38 -10.19 11.03
C GLN A 705 20.74 -8.89 11.52
N GLY A 706 20.34 -8.04 10.59
CA GLY A 706 19.73 -6.73 10.87
C GLY A 706 19.97 -5.76 9.71
N ASN A 707 19.19 -4.67 9.67
CA ASN A 707 19.27 -3.62 8.67
C ASN A 707 19.36 -2.24 9.38
N PRO A 708 20.48 -1.49 9.24
CA PRO A 708 21.70 -1.84 8.50
C PRO A 708 22.46 -3.02 9.14
N PRO A 709 23.36 -3.70 8.43
CA PRO A 709 24.12 -4.83 8.97
C PRO A 709 24.85 -4.46 10.27
N PRO A 710 24.70 -5.24 11.36
CA PRO A 710 25.33 -4.92 12.63
C PRO A 710 26.86 -5.09 12.59
N LEU A 711 27.55 -4.27 13.37
CA LEU A 711 28.97 -4.47 13.69
C LEU A 711 29.11 -5.51 14.81
N LEU A 712 30.04 -6.45 14.66
CA LEU A 712 30.28 -7.55 15.57
C LEU A 712 31.61 -7.37 16.30
N MET A 713 31.56 -7.56 17.62
CA MET A 713 32.73 -7.52 18.50
C MET A 713 32.63 -8.60 19.57
N TRP A 714 33.78 -9.14 19.97
CA TRP A 714 33.88 -10.03 21.11
C TRP A 714 34.39 -9.25 22.33
N ILE A 715 33.88 -9.56 23.52
CA ILE A 715 34.25 -8.90 24.78
C ILE A 715 34.57 -9.96 25.81
N ARG A 716 35.72 -9.83 26.48
CA ARG A 716 36.17 -10.71 27.58
C ARG A 716 36.87 -9.90 28.66
N GLN A 717 36.48 -10.09 29.91
CA GLN A 717 37.05 -9.39 31.08
C GLN A 717 37.08 -7.85 30.95
N GLY A 718 36.18 -7.27 30.16
CA GLY A 718 36.11 -5.83 29.85
C GLY A 718 36.99 -5.37 28.69
N GLN A 719 37.82 -6.23 28.11
CA GLN A 719 38.57 -5.94 26.88
C GLN A 719 37.73 -6.27 25.64
N GLU A 720 37.78 -5.39 24.64
CA GLU A 720 37.01 -5.48 23.39
C GLU A 720 37.89 -5.92 22.21
N TYR A 721 37.33 -6.78 21.37
CA TYR A 721 37.95 -7.39 20.20
C TYR A 721 37.02 -7.20 18.99
N PRO A 722 37.12 -6.07 18.26
CA PRO A 722 36.23 -5.78 17.13
C PRO A 722 36.54 -6.70 15.93
N THR A 723 35.48 -7.24 15.32
CA THR A 723 35.56 -8.18 14.19
C THR A 723 34.79 -7.69 12.94
N SER A 724 34.36 -6.43 12.95
CA SER A 724 33.57 -5.77 11.90
C SER A 724 32.35 -6.61 11.50
N TYR A 725 32.20 -7.00 10.23
CA TYR A 725 31.07 -7.83 9.78
C TYR A 725 31.35 -9.34 9.79
N SER A 726 32.56 -9.76 10.19
CA SER A 726 32.94 -11.18 10.14
C SER A 726 32.44 -11.98 11.34
N GLY A 727 32.43 -11.36 12.53
CA GLY A 727 32.14 -12.07 13.79
C GLY A 727 33.16 -13.13 14.19
N ILE A 728 34.27 -13.25 13.45
CA ILE A 728 35.30 -14.29 13.66
C ILE A 728 36.41 -13.72 14.52
N TYR A 729 36.61 -14.31 15.71
CA TYR A 729 37.75 -14.05 16.59
C TYR A 729 38.58 -15.31 16.73
N ARG A 730 39.90 -15.21 16.52
CA ARG A 730 40.80 -16.36 16.44
C ARG A 730 42.02 -16.17 17.34
N ILE A 731 42.32 -17.20 18.12
CA ILE A 731 43.51 -17.31 18.96
C ILE A 731 44.35 -18.44 18.37
N GLU A 732 45.61 -18.18 18.01
CA GLU A 732 46.44 -19.15 17.28
C GLU A 732 47.07 -20.22 18.19
N SER A 733 47.24 -19.93 19.48
CA SER A 733 47.77 -20.81 20.51
C SER A 733 47.19 -20.37 21.85
N ILE A 734 46.18 -21.09 22.35
CA ILE A 734 45.44 -20.67 23.56
C ILE A 734 46.22 -20.94 24.86
N SER A 735 46.21 -19.99 25.81
CA SER A 735 46.77 -20.19 27.17
C SER A 735 45.72 -20.73 28.15
N LYS A 736 46.16 -21.29 29.28
CA LYS A 736 45.29 -21.53 30.45
C LYS A 736 44.58 -20.22 30.89
N ASP A 737 45.25 -19.09 30.67
CA ASP A 737 44.80 -17.75 31.05
C ASP A 737 43.79 -17.15 30.04
N ASP A 738 43.48 -17.86 28.94
CA ASP A 738 42.48 -17.48 27.94
C ASP A 738 41.08 -18.06 28.21
N ARG A 739 40.92 -18.88 29.25
CA ARG A 739 39.62 -19.50 29.60
C ARG A 739 38.52 -18.49 29.97
N GLY A 740 37.30 -18.99 30.05
CA GLY A 740 36.15 -18.30 30.61
C GLY A 740 35.21 -17.73 29.55
N LEU A 741 34.33 -16.83 30.02
CA LEU A 741 33.19 -16.37 29.25
C LEU A 741 33.58 -15.25 28.26
N TYR A 742 33.38 -15.52 26.97
CA TYR A 742 33.44 -14.54 25.88
C TYR A 742 32.01 -14.12 25.51
N LYS A 743 31.79 -12.82 25.34
CA LYS A 743 30.51 -12.25 24.91
C LYS A 743 30.63 -11.71 23.49
N CYS A 744 29.84 -12.22 22.55
CA CYS A 744 29.61 -11.55 21.27
C CYS A 744 28.59 -10.42 21.48
N VAL A 745 28.86 -9.25 20.92
CA VAL A 745 27.91 -8.13 20.82
C VAL A 745 27.73 -7.77 19.34
N ALA A 746 26.47 -7.62 18.93
CA ALA A 746 26.05 -7.16 17.62
C ALA A 746 25.39 -5.78 17.76
N GLU A 747 26.03 -4.72 17.25
CA GLU A 747 25.62 -3.32 17.42
C GLU A 747 25.15 -2.66 16.11
N GLN A 748 24.07 -1.88 16.20
CA GLN A 748 23.61 -0.95 15.16
C GLN A 748 23.56 0.48 15.69
N GLN A 749 23.96 1.43 14.85
CA GLN A 749 23.96 2.87 15.14
C GLN A 749 22.92 3.58 14.26
N THR A 750 21.66 3.54 14.67
CA THR A 750 20.51 4.08 13.92
C THR A 750 19.73 5.09 14.77
N GLY A 751 20.40 6.17 15.18
CA GLY A 751 19.87 7.21 16.09
C GLY A 751 19.79 6.75 17.54
N LYS A 752 19.18 5.58 17.80
CA LYS A 752 19.28 4.83 19.04
C LYS A 752 20.29 3.69 18.85
N LYS A 753 21.16 3.47 19.83
CA LYS A 753 22.05 2.29 19.87
C LYS A 753 21.20 1.05 20.13
N LEU A 754 21.17 0.14 19.18
CA LEU A 754 20.52 -1.18 19.32
C LEU A 754 21.62 -2.24 19.43
N THR A 755 21.47 -3.17 20.37
CA THR A 755 22.47 -4.21 20.66
C THR A 755 21.80 -5.53 20.96
N ALA A 756 22.29 -6.60 20.34
CA ALA A 756 22.06 -7.98 20.78
C ALA A 756 23.38 -8.54 21.32
N GLU A 757 23.30 -9.44 22.30
CA GLU A 757 24.48 -10.11 22.87
C GLU A 757 24.22 -11.61 23.08
N ASN A 758 25.28 -12.40 22.97
CA ASN A 758 25.26 -13.84 23.20
C ASN A 758 26.63 -14.31 23.71
N TYR A 759 26.69 -15.47 24.33
CA TYR A 759 27.80 -15.89 25.17
C TYR A 759 28.34 -17.28 24.77
N VAL A 760 29.65 -17.47 24.93
CA VAL A 760 30.34 -18.77 24.80
C VAL A 760 31.40 -18.88 25.89
N ASN A 761 31.54 -20.06 26.50
CA ASN A 761 32.57 -20.35 27.48
C ASN A 761 33.71 -21.14 26.82
N ILE A 762 34.97 -20.72 27.02
CA ILE A 762 36.13 -21.53 26.60
C ILE A 762 36.75 -22.22 27.82
N PHE A 763 36.84 -23.53 27.73
CA PHE A 763 37.52 -24.41 28.67
C PHE A 763 38.87 -24.84 28.10
N VAL A 764 39.94 -24.69 28.88
CA VAL A 764 41.30 -25.00 28.43
C VAL A 764 41.84 -26.21 29.19
N ASP A 765 42.14 -27.28 28.45
CA ASP A 765 42.84 -28.48 28.92
C ASP A 765 44.35 -28.18 29.01
N PHE A 766 44.90 -28.10 30.22
CA PHE A 766 46.32 -27.81 30.47
C PHE A 766 46.93 -28.79 31.48
N GLU A 767 48.24 -29.03 31.36
CA GLU A 767 48.94 -29.94 32.26
C GLU A 767 48.92 -29.43 33.71
N PRO A 768 48.69 -30.30 34.72
CA PRO A 768 48.72 -29.89 36.11
C PRO A 768 50.00 -29.14 36.48
N THR A 769 49.87 -28.08 37.26
CA THR A 769 51.00 -27.39 37.90
C THR A 769 50.75 -27.26 39.41
N VAL A 770 51.83 -27.25 40.18
CA VAL A 770 51.78 -27.05 41.64
C VAL A 770 52.86 -26.05 42.02
N ILE A 771 52.46 -24.98 42.68
CA ILE A 771 53.36 -23.96 43.22
C ILE A 771 53.14 -23.93 44.72
N CYS A 772 54.15 -24.30 45.49
CA CYS A 772 54.16 -24.01 46.92
C CYS A 772 54.71 -22.60 47.14
N ASP A 773 54.06 -21.82 48.00
CA ASP A 773 54.59 -20.51 48.36
C ASP A 773 56.00 -20.67 48.94
N GLN A 774 56.93 -19.78 48.58
CA GLN A 774 58.27 -19.75 49.20
C GLN A 774 58.27 -19.15 50.61
N VAL A 775 57.23 -19.47 51.39
CA VAL A 775 57.37 -19.63 52.84
C VAL A 775 58.22 -20.87 53.06
N VAL A 776 59.54 -20.70 52.99
CA VAL A 776 60.43 -21.62 53.68
C VAL A 776 59.98 -21.58 55.13
N VAL A 777 59.50 -22.70 55.69
CA VAL A 777 59.18 -22.79 57.13
C VAL A 777 60.49 -22.96 57.91
N GLU A 778 61.40 -22.03 57.65
CA GLU A 778 62.57 -21.78 58.46
C GLU A 778 62.06 -21.22 59.79
N GLN A 779 62.23 -22.05 60.82
CA GLN A 779 61.93 -21.71 62.20
C GLN A 779 60.42 -21.64 62.54
N VAL A 780 59.78 -22.81 62.69
CA VAL A 780 58.78 -22.96 63.75
C VAL A 780 59.52 -22.66 65.07
N PRO A 781 59.19 -21.58 65.81
CA PRO A 781 60.07 -21.05 66.85
C PRO A 781 60.04 -21.87 68.14
N ASN A 782 59.02 -22.71 68.33
CA ASN A 782 58.86 -23.60 69.48
C ASN A 782 58.37 -24.97 69.01
N ILE A 783 58.94 -26.04 69.57
CA ILE A 783 58.31 -27.37 69.55
C ILE A 783 56.96 -27.27 70.28
N ASN A 784 55.94 -27.97 69.79
CA ASN A 784 54.52 -27.86 70.19
C ASN A 784 53.75 -26.63 69.65
N ALA A 785 54.31 -25.84 68.73
CA ALA A 785 53.51 -24.90 67.93
C ALA A 785 52.90 -25.57 66.68
N ASP A 786 51.84 -25.01 66.12
CA ASP A 786 51.29 -25.44 64.82
C ASP A 786 52.13 -24.83 63.68
N ALA A 787 52.29 -25.58 62.58
CA ALA A 787 52.92 -25.10 61.34
C ALA A 787 51.93 -25.09 60.17
N GLU A 788 52.07 -24.12 59.28
CA GLU A 788 51.17 -23.86 58.14
C GLU A 788 51.97 -23.91 56.84
N ILE A 789 51.57 -24.77 55.90
CA ILE A 789 52.15 -24.89 54.56
C ILE A 789 51.04 -24.65 53.54
N THR A 790 51.21 -23.65 52.67
CA THR A 790 50.25 -23.30 51.61
C THR A 790 50.85 -23.58 50.24
N CYS A 791 50.11 -24.32 49.41
CA CYS A 791 50.47 -24.57 48.02
C CYS A 791 49.23 -24.44 47.12
N ILE A 792 49.42 -23.83 45.96
CA ILE A 792 48.39 -23.64 44.93
C ILE A 792 48.56 -24.71 43.87
N GLY A 793 47.52 -25.52 43.69
CA GLY A 793 47.42 -26.48 42.58
C GLY A 793 46.53 -25.92 41.47
N GLU A 794 46.98 -26.00 40.23
CA GLU A 794 46.18 -25.66 39.05
C GLU A 794 46.12 -26.86 38.12
N ALA A 795 44.91 -27.29 37.76
CA ALA A 795 44.67 -28.28 36.71
C ALA A 795 43.23 -28.12 36.20
N TYR A 796 43.02 -28.34 34.90
CA TYR A 796 41.67 -28.42 34.34
C TYR A 796 41.60 -29.51 33.25
N PRO A 797 40.63 -30.44 33.32
CA PRO A 797 39.73 -30.71 34.47
C PRO A 797 40.49 -31.41 35.63
N MET A 798 40.32 -30.92 36.86
CA MET A 798 40.96 -31.51 38.06
C MET A 798 40.23 -32.77 38.54
N ASN A 799 41.00 -33.79 38.95
CA ASN A 799 40.51 -35.09 39.40
C ASN A 799 40.97 -35.43 40.83
N VAL A 800 42.26 -35.21 41.15
CA VAL A 800 42.82 -35.54 42.47
C VAL A 800 43.68 -34.40 43.02
N LEU A 801 43.46 -34.07 44.29
CA LEU A 801 44.23 -33.13 45.09
C LEU A 801 44.58 -33.83 46.42
N LYS A 802 45.86 -34.15 46.67
CA LYS A 802 46.28 -34.89 47.87
C LYS A 802 47.66 -34.48 48.40
N TRP A 803 47.87 -34.63 49.70
CA TRP A 803 49.16 -34.39 50.35
C TRP A 803 49.86 -35.70 50.72
N GLU A 804 51.20 -35.71 50.66
CA GLU A 804 52.07 -36.81 51.10
C GLU A 804 53.22 -36.30 51.98
N PHE A 805 53.61 -37.08 53.00
CA PHE A 805 54.76 -36.80 53.88
C PHE A 805 55.87 -37.85 53.69
N SER A 806 57.13 -37.41 53.77
CA SER A 806 58.33 -38.26 53.77
C SER A 806 59.41 -37.70 54.68
N GLN A 807 60.12 -38.58 55.41
CA GLN A 807 61.00 -38.20 56.51
C GLN A 807 62.47 -38.56 56.16
N GLY A 808 63.28 -37.56 55.81
CA GLY A 808 64.66 -37.73 55.35
C GLY A 808 64.79 -38.54 54.05
N ASN A 809 65.94 -39.20 53.83
CA ASN A 809 66.23 -40.04 52.65
C ASN A 809 65.43 -41.37 52.59
N ALA A 810 64.25 -41.44 53.21
CA ALA A 810 63.39 -42.61 53.18
C ALA A 810 62.43 -42.57 51.97
N ASN A 811 62.54 -43.56 51.08
CA ASN A 811 61.65 -43.73 49.91
C ASN A 811 60.17 -44.08 50.27
N VAL A 812 59.75 -43.88 51.53
CA VAL A 812 58.43 -44.22 52.03
C VAL A 812 57.61 -42.94 52.20
N ARG A 813 56.81 -42.61 51.19
CA ARG A 813 55.80 -41.55 51.25
C ARG A 813 54.54 -42.06 51.94
N ARG A 814 53.93 -41.24 52.80
CA ARG A 814 52.67 -41.53 53.50
C ARG A 814 51.62 -40.51 53.06
N ALA A 815 50.47 -40.97 52.56
CA ALA A 815 49.35 -40.06 52.27
C ALA A 815 48.85 -39.40 53.57
N ILE A 816 48.57 -38.10 53.49
CA ILE A 816 48.08 -37.30 54.60
C ILE A 816 46.57 -37.12 54.47
N THR A 817 45.85 -37.31 55.57
CA THR A 817 44.40 -37.09 55.68
C THR A 817 44.10 -36.19 56.87
N THR A 818 43.02 -35.41 56.78
CA THR A 818 42.56 -34.55 57.87
C THR A 818 42.16 -35.37 59.10
N GLY A 819 42.61 -34.96 60.28
CA GLY A 819 42.36 -35.65 61.54
C GLY A 819 42.96 -34.91 62.75
N ILE A 820 43.47 -35.65 63.72
CA ILE A 820 44.00 -35.09 64.98
C ILE A 820 45.30 -34.31 64.73
N LYS A 821 46.25 -34.88 63.97
CA LYS A 821 47.58 -34.29 63.72
C LYS A 821 47.63 -33.29 62.55
N TYR A 822 46.81 -33.50 61.53
CA TYR A 822 46.82 -32.72 60.29
C TYR A 822 45.44 -32.12 60.02
N ARG A 823 45.39 -30.87 59.53
CA ARG A 823 44.19 -30.27 58.95
C ARG A 823 44.51 -29.84 57.52
N ILE A 824 43.88 -30.47 56.54
CA ILE A 824 43.94 -30.03 55.14
C ILE A 824 42.74 -29.12 54.92
N ASP A 825 43.00 -27.85 54.67
CA ASP A 825 42.03 -26.90 54.14
C ASP A 825 42.18 -26.87 52.61
N THR A 826 41.07 -26.94 51.88
CA THR A 826 41.03 -26.73 50.43
C THR A 826 40.33 -25.41 50.11
N ASN A 827 40.50 -24.94 48.88
CA ASN A 827 39.82 -23.76 48.31
C ASN A 827 40.21 -22.39 48.91
N ILE A 828 41.41 -22.24 49.49
CA ILE A 828 41.86 -20.97 50.09
C ILE A 828 42.17 -19.89 49.06
N ALA A 829 42.57 -20.29 47.85
CA ALA A 829 42.75 -19.41 46.69
C ALA A 829 41.75 -19.76 45.56
N ALA A 830 40.56 -20.26 45.92
CA ALA A 830 39.53 -20.66 44.96
C ALA A 830 38.80 -19.46 44.37
N ASP A 831 39.43 -18.89 43.36
CA ASP A 831 38.77 -18.09 42.35
C ASP A 831 37.95 -19.02 41.43
N SER A 832 36.65 -18.76 41.28
CA SER A 832 35.70 -19.67 40.60
C SER A 832 35.88 -19.70 39.08
N ILE A 833 36.46 -18.66 38.50
CA ILE A 833 36.89 -18.59 37.10
C ILE A 833 38.29 -19.23 36.96
N ASP A 834 39.07 -19.07 38.04
CA ASP A 834 40.45 -19.48 38.26
C ASP A 834 40.93 -20.89 37.84
N SER A 835 40.09 -21.91 38.04
CA SER A 835 40.55 -23.31 38.24
C SER A 835 41.73 -23.45 39.23
N ARG A 836 41.87 -22.49 40.16
CA ARG A 836 42.96 -22.35 41.14
C ARG A 836 42.56 -23.01 42.46
N TYR A 837 43.25 -24.07 42.86
CA TYR A 837 42.97 -24.80 44.09
C TYR A 837 44.08 -24.58 45.10
N GLY A 838 44.01 -23.47 45.81
CA GLY A 838 44.83 -23.25 47.01
C GLY A 838 44.50 -24.27 48.09
N SER A 839 45.47 -25.12 48.44
CA SER A 839 45.38 -26.06 49.56
C SER A 839 46.41 -25.70 50.63
N ARG A 840 45.96 -25.69 51.88
CA ARG A 840 46.80 -25.51 53.06
C ARG A 840 46.82 -26.78 53.88
N LEU A 841 48.02 -27.20 54.27
CA LEU A 841 48.25 -28.21 55.29
C LEU A 841 48.67 -27.51 56.58
N ILE A 842 47.85 -27.64 57.63
CA ILE A 842 48.23 -27.29 58.99
C ILE A 842 48.65 -28.54 59.74
N ILE A 843 49.86 -28.52 60.29
CA ILE A 843 50.48 -29.58 61.07
C ILE A 843 50.40 -29.15 62.54
N LYS A 844 49.62 -29.85 63.35
CA LYS A 844 49.32 -29.46 64.72
C LYS A 844 50.37 -29.95 65.70
N ASN A 845 50.72 -29.12 66.69
CA ASN A 845 51.66 -29.43 67.76
C ASN A 845 52.94 -30.11 67.21
N VAL A 846 53.76 -29.38 66.45
CA VAL A 846 54.91 -29.92 65.73
C VAL A 846 55.93 -30.55 66.68
N GLU A 847 56.27 -31.80 66.39
CA GLU A 847 57.22 -32.65 67.11
C GLU A 847 58.47 -32.94 66.24
N GLN A 848 59.52 -33.49 66.86
CA GLN A 848 60.76 -33.85 66.16
C GLN A 848 60.56 -34.86 65.00
N ASN A 849 59.45 -35.60 64.99
CA ASN A 849 59.11 -36.57 63.95
C ASN A 849 58.36 -35.99 62.74
N ASP A 850 57.87 -34.74 62.84
CA ASP A 850 57.17 -34.06 61.74
C ASP A 850 58.15 -33.30 60.80
N PHE A 851 59.40 -33.10 61.22
CA PHE A 851 60.43 -32.52 60.36
C PHE A 851 60.73 -33.46 59.17
N GLY A 852 60.57 -32.95 57.95
CA GLY A 852 60.62 -33.73 56.72
C GLY A 852 59.99 -33.00 55.54
N VAL A 853 59.83 -33.72 54.43
CA VAL A 853 59.35 -33.19 53.15
C VAL A 853 57.86 -33.47 52.98
N TYR A 854 57.07 -32.41 52.91
CA TYR A 854 55.65 -32.41 52.61
C TYR A 854 55.44 -32.09 51.13
N THR A 855 54.69 -32.94 50.42
CA THR A 855 54.46 -32.85 48.97
C THR A 855 52.97 -32.69 48.69
N LEU A 856 52.56 -31.65 47.97
CA LEU A 856 51.23 -31.56 47.36
C LEU A 856 51.29 -32.22 45.97
N ILE A 857 50.32 -33.09 45.67
CA ILE A 857 50.16 -33.76 44.38
C ILE A 857 48.80 -33.38 43.79
N VAL A 858 48.82 -32.95 42.53
CA VAL A 858 47.64 -32.65 41.71
C VAL A 858 47.62 -33.60 40.52
N MET A 859 46.43 -34.10 40.17
CA MET A 859 46.20 -34.95 39.00
C MET A 859 44.92 -34.52 38.27
N ASP A 860 44.93 -34.59 36.94
CA ASP A 860 43.77 -34.33 36.09
C ASP A 860 42.99 -35.63 35.75
N GLU A 861 41.90 -35.50 34.99
CA GLU A 861 41.14 -36.65 34.49
C GLU A 861 41.96 -37.53 33.53
N SER A 862 42.90 -36.92 32.79
CA SER A 862 43.83 -37.60 31.88
C SER A 862 44.96 -38.38 32.59
N LYS A 863 45.03 -38.32 33.92
CA LYS A 863 46.06 -38.93 34.79
C LYS A 863 47.48 -38.36 34.60
N ARG A 864 47.62 -37.18 33.98
CA ARG A 864 48.84 -36.36 34.14
C ARG A 864 48.88 -35.88 35.58
N GLN A 865 50.07 -35.76 36.15
CA GLN A 865 50.25 -35.33 37.53
C GLN A 865 51.42 -34.37 37.67
N ALA A 866 51.29 -33.42 38.59
CA ALA A 866 52.38 -32.58 39.04
C ALA A 866 52.43 -32.56 40.57
N SER A 867 53.61 -32.22 41.10
CA SER A 867 53.82 -32.14 42.54
C SER A 867 54.93 -31.18 42.90
N ALA A 868 54.67 -30.34 43.90
CA ALA A 868 55.69 -29.50 44.54
C ALA A 868 55.82 -29.89 46.01
N TRP A 869 56.96 -29.57 46.62
CA TRP A 869 57.29 -29.98 47.97
C TRP A 869 57.93 -28.86 48.79
N VAL A 870 57.70 -28.91 50.09
CA VAL A 870 58.24 -28.00 51.10
C VAL A 870 58.88 -28.85 52.21
N GLU A 871 60.09 -28.47 52.64
CA GLU A 871 60.79 -29.15 53.73
C GLU A 871 60.62 -28.37 55.04
N LEU A 872 59.97 -29.01 56.03
CA LEU A 872 59.84 -28.47 57.38
C LEU A 872 61.11 -28.79 58.18
N ARG A 873 61.85 -27.76 58.61
CA ARG A 873 63.14 -27.90 59.31
C ARG A 873 63.09 -27.35 60.75
N PRO A 874 63.86 -27.91 61.69
CA PRO A 874 64.00 -27.36 63.04
C PRO A 874 64.73 -26.01 63.03
N SER A 875 64.33 -25.08 63.89
CA SER A 875 65.05 -23.81 64.08
C SER A 875 66.46 -24.05 64.63
N SER A 876 67.43 -23.24 64.19
CA SER A 876 68.80 -23.24 64.73
C SER A 876 69.25 -21.82 65.09
N TYR A 877 70.01 -21.71 66.18
CA TYR A 877 70.04 -20.52 67.04
C TYR A 877 71.21 -19.56 66.68
N ILE A 878 70.93 -18.43 66.02
CA ILE A 878 71.91 -17.36 65.74
C ILE A 878 71.38 -15.98 66.18
N ARG A 879 72.28 -15.05 66.50
CA ARG A 879 72.05 -13.78 67.22
C ARG A 879 71.85 -12.53 66.31
N PRO A 880 71.36 -11.40 66.87
CA PRO A 880 70.84 -10.26 66.11
C PRO A 880 71.82 -9.06 65.99
N TYR A 881 71.28 -7.92 65.50
CA TYR A 881 71.83 -6.58 65.16
C TYR A 881 71.84 -6.35 63.63
N ASN A 882 71.53 -5.17 63.08
CA ASN A 882 71.42 -3.84 63.73
C ASN A 882 70.43 -2.89 63.02
N ASN A 883 69.80 -1.98 63.79
CA ASN A 883 69.17 -0.68 63.40
C ASN A 883 68.14 -0.60 62.25
N ALA A 884 67.14 0.29 62.29
CA ALA A 884 66.54 1.04 63.40
C ALA A 884 65.14 1.52 63.00
N ILE A 885 64.16 1.46 63.90
CA ILE A 885 62.84 2.07 63.69
C ILE A 885 62.98 3.58 63.91
N GLY A 886 62.75 4.38 62.86
CA GLY A 886 62.95 5.82 62.88
C GLY A 886 61.92 6.60 62.08
N ILE A 887 60.94 7.16 62.79
CA ILE A 887 60.15 8.34 62.40
C ILE A 887 59.11 8.13 61.27
N PHE A 888 57.86 8.00 61.70
CA PHE A 888 56.66 8.34 60.93
C PHE A 888 56.75 9.75 60.33
N HIS A 889 56.24 9.93 59.11
CA HIS A 889 56.16 11.19 58.35
C HIS A 889 57.51 11.86 57.99
N PHE A 890 57.84 11.88 56.69
CA PHE A 890 58.17 13.14 55.99
C PHE A 890 58.20 13.02 54.46
N TYR A 891 58.58 11.86 53.91
CA TYR A 891 58.90 11.72 52.47
C TYR A 891 57.77 11.22 51.55
N SER A 892 56.51 11.31 51.97
CA SER A 892 55.37 11.24 51.03
C SER A 892 55.40 12.36 49.98
N TYR A 893 56.06 13.48 50.28
CA TYR A 893 56.17 14.64 49.37
C TYR A 893 57.15 14.46 48.21
N PHE A 894 58.21 13.64 48.34
CA PHE A 894 59.26 13.61 47.31
C PHE A 894 58.81 12.88 46.03
N PHE A 895 58.02 11.82 46.18
CA PHE A 895 57.44 11.12 45.02
C PHE A 895 56.33 11.93 44.33
N ILE A 896 55.57 12.73 45.09
CA ILE A 896 54.58 13.67 44.53
C ILE A 896 55.30 14.76 43.73
N LEU A 897 56.38 15.34 44.26
CA LEU A 897 57.19 16.35 43.55
C LEU A 897 57.89 15.78 42.30
N PHE A 898 58.39 14.54 42.36
CA PHE A 898 59.00 13.90 41.18
C PHE A 898 57.94 13.64 40.08
N SER A 899 56.73 13.21 40.46
CA SER A 899 55.60 13.07 39.55
C SER A 899 55.19 14.41 38.91
N MET A 900 55.10 15.50 39.69
CA MET A 900 54.79 16.83 39.16
C MET A 900 55.89 17.41 38.25
N MET A 901 57.17 17.15 38.52
CA MET A 901 58.26 17.60 37.64
C MET A 901 58.25 16.91 36.27
N VAL A 902 57.93 15.61 36.21
CA VAL A 902 57.81 14.89 34.93
C VAL A 902 56.59 15.38 34.14
N GLY A 903 55.48 15.74 34.82
CA GLY A 903 54.32 16.35 34.16
C GLY A 903 54.57 17.72 33.54
N ILE A 904 55.43 18.55 34.14
CA ILE A 904 55.73 19.92 33.67
C ILE A 904 56.83 19.95 32.58
N LEU A 905 57.53 18.83 32.34
CA LEU A 905 58.51 18.67 31.25
C LEU A 905 57.96 17.92 30.02
N LEU A 906 56.68 17.57 30.02
CA LEU A 906 55.97 16.86 28.95
C LEU A 906 54.64 17.54 28.56
N GLN A 907 54.56 18.86 28.77
CA GLN A 907 53.43 19.73 28.39
C GLN A 907 53.94 20.93 27.58
#